data_AF-A0A3D8QFZ4-F1
#
_entry.id   AF-A0A3D8QFZ4-F1
#
_cell.length_a   1.000
_cell.length_b   1.000
_cell.length_c   1.000
_cell.angle_alpha   90.00
_cell.angle_beta   90.00
_cell.angle_gamma   90.00
#
_symmetry.space_group_name_H-M   'P 1'
#
loop_
_entity.id
_entity.type
_entity.pdbx_description
1 polymer ?
#
loop_
_entity_poly.entity_id
_entity_poly.type
_entity_poly.pdbx_seq_one_letter_code
_entity_poly.pdbx_strand_id
1 'polypeptide(L)'
;MHPISHSSQVYRDVTDTRFAGGAKGDGVTDDTAAINAAIAYGGNCGLDCLSSSLKGTLIYFPPGTYLISTPIEAYYYTQLVGNPNDLPIIKTTPAFIGLGAIESDVYTADGEWYINQSNFYRQVRNFIIDITDTTTASAAGLHWQVAQATSLTNCYIYASESAGTTAMGMFTENGSSGFMGDTFFSGGAYGLYGGNQQYTVRGFEFISQTTAGICLLWDWGWTWSQLLISDTPIGILLINPSDATGQQAGSIYVLDSYFDGVGEAIHANALPATILESSVITLDNIGTTGVTTMVGFSDGTALAIPNTGVDFLIIGNIEADGSDYGMYTVGVNAPDSSLTGSKVQFRDSYFFKSRPQYEDLSVDDIINVKDLGAKGDGVTDDTSAIGAALSQATTSNLIYFPAGSYIITLPILKSESVMLTWALLLETLQIDAGTRITGEVWSQLVASGDYFADMANPQVMLMVGGEGSIGTVEISDMLFTSIGALPGLIMVEWNMAAETQGSVGLWDSHFRVGGATGTKMQVAECPLGEAIQDGCIAATMMLHVTSGSSGYFENMWAWVADHDLDDALNTQISVAVARGILVESQGPTWFLGTASEHSILYQYNFFNSLNTFAGMIQTESPYFQYMTATESPGVFNSSVGLFSNDPVFPDSTCTADDLLCNFSWAVMIFETTNLTIAGAGLYSWYDNYDQSVCVDAQNCQQRLVDNQGSNDQLYIFNLVTIGAVEMLSDTATGTIIYAANNTQAIGHPFWSILGAYLDDFSTEITSCDDDDETADCDTEPDCDVTLSFDTMEALAAAAGSFPDICTDYYALGVLGSLLDAALANYSAANSGYDSVFGDYVQYTKEMVPAALTAFMADGTSSNPSGGAGNKYFSCKFVETAGGGSDTISYDTCPIPQSQYDYVDAYTMTYTLKDSDGFFSELSSTYGINESWVEFSTVRHYTPCTASNVGAGGGRNLDKRCTPIDIYDVGIPVSSGNIVVSNPKDIITSALPTIGTLQNTIIARQMDLSTSKWYGASDDILQTISMPVFLIVQAVQSMAEVKKVGEQEAADKKRALILEILGIVFAFIPFLDDLAPAIEGLDGVFEILAAAGNTALAIQGIIADPSSAPMEILGALTAGGARNEKDFEDMATARRGISTDDLTKIGTTFEKMDSDFQAIIKRDCKL
;
A
#
# COMPACT_ATOMS: atom_id res chain seq x y z
N MET A 1 18.76 3.72 -32.20
CA MET A 1 19.88 4.04 -31.30
C MET A 1 21.17 3.49 -31.87
N HIS A 2 22.32 4.05 -31.46
CA HIS A 2 23.55 3.25 -31.50
C HIS A 2 23.46 2.24 -30.35
N PRO A 3 23.69 0.94 -30.59
CA PRO A 3 23.71 -0.03 -29.51
C PRO A 3 24.75 0.40 -28.48
N ILE A 4 24.54 0.11 -27.19
CA ILE A 4 25.68 -0.13 -26.29
C ILE A 4 26.56 -1.10 -27.07
N SER A 5 27.70 -0.60 -27.56
CA SER A 5 28.32 -1.23 -28.72
C SER A 5 28.56 -2.71 -28.40
N HIS A 6 28.30 -3.62 -29.34
CA HIS A 6 28.70 -5.03 -29.21
C HIS A 6 30.21 -5.22 -28.95
N SER A 7 31.00 -4.12 -28.90
CA SER A 7 32.41 -4.09 -28.58
C SER A 7 32.76 -3.69 -27.14
N SER A 8 31.83 -3.19 -26.33
CA SER A 8 32.08 -2.77 -24.94
C SER A 8 31.35 -3.70 -23.97
N GLN A 9 32.14 -4.51 -23.26
CA GLN A 9 31.66 -5.41 -22.21
C GLN A 9 31.06 -4.60 -21.05
N VAL A 10 29.75 -4.76 -20.79
CA VAL A 10 29.01 -4.07 -19.70
C VAL A 10 29.32 -4.70 -18.34
N TYR A 11 29.03 -5.99 -18.17
CA TYR A 11 29.43 -6.78 -17.00
C TYR A 11 30.93 -7.05 -16.96
N ARG A 12 31.59 -6.70 -15.86
CA ARG A 12 33.04 -6.92 -15.68
C ARG A 12 33.31 -7.50 -14.30
N ASP A 13 33.92 -8.67 -14.27
CA ASP A 13 34.45 -9.28 -13.04
C ASP A 13 35.87 -8.75 -12.79
N VAL A 14 36.10 -8.14 -11.63
CA VAL A 14 37.41 -7.55 -11.28
C VAL A 14 38.55 -8.57 -11.23
N THR A 15 38.26 -9.86 -11.07
CA THR A 15 39.27 -10.95 -11.02
C THR A 15 39.74 -11.38 -12.40
N ASP A 16 39.10 -10.93 -13.47
CA ASP A 16 39.49 -11.28 -14.83
C ASP A 16 40.90 -10.79 -15.15
N THR A 17 41.77 -11.72 -15.54
CA THR A 17 43.19 -11.47 -15.81
C THR A 17 43.45 -10.42 -16.90
N ARG A 18 42.45 -10.06 -17.71
CA ARG A 18 42.56 -8.98 -18.71
C ARG A 18 42.71 -7.59 -18.06
N PHE A 19 42.22 -7.39 -16.84
CA PHE A 19 42.27 -6.12 -16.12
C PHE A 19 43.52 -6.06 -15.24
N ALA A 20 44.63 -5.61 -15.83
CA ALA A 20 45.93 -5.48 -15.14
C ALA A 20 46.40 -6.75 -14.40
N GLY A 21 46.05 -7.95 -14.91
CA GLY A 21 46.41 -9.24 -14.28
C GLY A 21 45.35 -9.79 -13.32
N GLY A 22 44.22 -9.10 -13.15
CA GLY A 22 43.04 -9.49 -12.37
C GLY A 22 43.25 -9.30 -10.87
N ALA A 23 42.26 -8.74 -10.19
CA ALA A 23 42.25 -8.61 -8.74
C ALA A 23 42.34 -9.99 -8.08
N LYS A 24 43.06 -10.10 -6.96
CA LYS A 24 43.31 -11.35 -6.25
C LYS A 24 42.33 -11.60 -5.12
N GLY A 25 41.84 -10.54 -4.47
CA GLY A 25 40.91 -10.68 -3.35
C GLY A 25 41.50 -11.44 -2.15
N ASP A 26 42.84 -11.43 -1.98
CA ASP A 26 43.56 -12.21 -0.98
C ASP A 26 43.96 -11.41 0.29
N GLY A 27 43.65 -10.12 0.33
CA GLY A 27 43.97 -9.19 1.42
C GLY A 27 45.45 -8.83 1.53
N VAL A 28 46.27 -9.23 0.55
CA VAL A 28 47.73 -9.05 0.55
C VAL A 28 48.20 -8.35 -0.71
N THR A 29 47.69 -8.75 -1.87
CA THR A 29 47.97 -8.14 -3.16
C THR A 29 47.22 -6.82 -3.25
N ASP A 30 47.91 -5.77 -3.68
CA ASP A 30 47.27 -4.50 -3.98
C ASP A 30 46.47 -4.63 -5.29
N ASP A 31 45.14 -4.62 -5.14
CA ASP A 31 44.18 -4.87 -6.21
C ASP A 31 43.70 -3.59 -6.88
N THR A 32 44.16 -2.42 -6.42
CA THR A 32 43.68 -1.10 -6.89
C THR A 32 43.77 -0.97 -8.41
N ALA A 33 44.92 -1.34 -8.99
CA ALA A 33 45.16 -1.22 -10.42
C ALA A 33 44.27 -2.15 -11.25
N ALA A 34 43.94 -3.34 -10.73
CA ALA A 34 43.08 -4.28 -11.43
C ALA A 34 41.62 -3.82 -11.40
N ILE A 35 41.15 -3.34 -10.24
CA ILE A 35 39.79 -2.80 -10.07
C ILE A 35 39.58 -1.57 -10.96
N ASN A 36 40.44 -0.56 -10.87
CA ASN A 36 40.32 0.64 -11.69
C ASN A 36 40.52 0.35 -13.19
N ALA A 37 41.33 -0.66 -13.55
CA ALA A 37 41.41 -1.12 -14.94
C ALA A 37 40.11 -1.78 -15.43
N ALA A 38 39.38 -2.48 -14.56
CA ALA A 38 38.06 -3.03 -14.88
C ALA A 38 37.04 -1.90 -15.08
N ILE A 39 37.04 -0.88 -14.22
CA ILE A 39 36.13 0.27 -14.32
C ILE A 39 36.40 1.11 -15.58
N ALA A 40 37.66 1.42 -15.85
CA ALA A 40 38.06 2.25 -16.99
C ALA A 40 38.03 1.51 -18.35
N TYR A 41 37.88 0.18 -18.35
CA TYR A 41 37.91 -0.63 -19.57
C TYR A 41 36.93 -0.14 -20.64
N GLY A 42 37.33 -0.22 -21.90
CA GLY A 42 36.50 0.21 -23.03
C GLY A 42 36.36 1.72 -23.18
N GLY A 43 37.11 2.54 -22.43
CA GLY A 43 37.04 3.99 -22.53
C GLY A 43 35.79 4.57 -21.85
N ASN A 44 35.52 4.09 -20.64
CA ASN A 44 34.40 4.54 -19.80
C ASN A 44 34.48 6.07 -19.52
N CYS A 45 33.41 6.69 -19.03
CA CYS A 45 33.34 8.14 -18.82
C CYS A 45 34.05 8.55 -17.51
N GLY A 46 35.34 8.87 -17.61
CA GLY A 46 36.18 9.38 -16.51
C GLY A 46 36.58 10.84 -16.75
N LEU A 47 37.85 11.18 -16.48
CA LEU A 47 38.42 12.50 -16.79
C LEU A 47 38.08 13.00 -18.21
N ASP A 48 37.77 14.29 -18.33
CA ASP A 48 37.36 14.97 -19.57
C ASP A 48 36.03 14.48 -20.18
N CYS A 49 35.19 13.81 -19.40
CA CYS A 49 33.85 13.38 -19.77
C CYS A 49 32.85 13.78 -18.67
N LEU A 50 32.05 14.83 -18.90
CA LEU A 50 31.14 15.38 -17.88
C LEU A 50 29.96 14.44 -17.57
N SER A 51 29.47 13.70 -18.57
CA SER A 51 28.43 12.69 -18.44
C SER A 51 28.42 11.78 -19.68
N SER A 52 27.66 10.68 -19.61
CA SER A 52 27.34 9.87 -20.81
C SER A 52 26.14 8.96 -20.57
N SER A 53 25.28 8.81 -21.59
CA SER A 53 24.19 7.83 -21.59
C SER A 53 24.57 6.46 -22.19
N LEU A 54 25.76 6.36 -22.80
CA LEU A 54 26.18 5.20 -23.59
C LEU A 54 27.11 4.23 -22.85
N LYS A 55 27.71 4.69 -21.75
CA LYS A 55 28.84 4.03 -21.10
C LYS A 55 28.47 3.39 -19.76
N GLY A 56 27.23 2.92 -19.63
CA GLY A 56 26.76 2.18 -18.46
C GLY A 56 27.58 0.91 -18.22
N THR A 57 28.03 0.67 -16.97
CA THR A 57 28.81 -0.54 -16.62
C THR A 57 28.42 -1.13 -15.27
N LEU A 58 28.52 -2.46 -15.18
CA LEU A 58 28.33 -3.20 -13.93
C LEU A 58 29.65 -3.89 -13.58
N ILE A 59 30.25 -3.48 -12.47
CA ILE A 59 31.54 -3.97 -11.99
C ILE A 59 31.29 -4.91 -10.82
N TYR A 60 31.52 -6.19 -11.04
CA TYR A 60 31.24 -7.25 -10.10
C TYR A 60 32.47 -7.62 -9.28
N PHE A 61 32.28 -7.75 -7.97
CA PHE A 61 33.30 -8.15 -7.01
C PHE A 61 32.92 -9.50 -6.39
N PRO A 62 33.60 -10.60 -6.80
CA PRO A 62 33.47 -11.88 -6.11
C PRO A 62 33.89 -11.79 -4.64
N PRO A 63 33.51 -12.76 -3.79
CA PRO A 63 33.93 -12.78 -2.39
C PRO A 63 35.45 -12.78 -2.26
N GLY A 64 35.96 -11.99 -1.31
CA GLY A 64 37.39 -11.81 -1.08
C GLY A 64 37.71 -10.53 -0.34
N THR A 65 38.99 -10.33 -0.01
CA THR A 65 39.50 -9.09 0.57
C THR A 65 40.38 -8.38 -0.46
N TYR A 66 39.92 -7.25 -0.97
CA TYR A 66 40.60 -6.44 -1.96
C TYR A 66 41.38 -5.34 -1.25
N LEU A 67 42.70 -5.52 -1.13
CA LEU A 67 43.57 -4.52 -0.52
C LEU A 67 43.82 -3.39 -1.52
N ILE A 68 43.55 -2.14 -1.14
CA ILE A 68 43.75 -0.96 -2.00
C ILE A 68 44.65 0.09 -1.35
N SER A 69 45.47 0.77 -2.15
CA SER A 69 46.36 1.85 -1.68
C SER A 69 45.99 3.24 -2.20
N THR A 70 45.14 3.31 -3.22
CA THR A 70 44.49 4.54 -3.71
C THR A 70 43.02 4.26 -3.99
N PRO A 71 42.17 5.30 -4.17
CA PRO A 71 40.74 5.13 -4.36
C PRO A 71 40.36 4.18 -5.49
N ILE A 72 39.23 3.51 -5.29
CA ILE A 72 38.45 2.94 -6.38
C ILE A 72 37.69 4.10 -7.02
N GLU A 73 38.07 4.46 -8.25
CA GLU A 73 37.46 5.56 -8.99
C GLU A 73 36.16 5.07 -9.61
N ALA A 74 35.01 5.38 -9.01
CA ALA A 74 33.71 5.02 -9.57
C ALA A 74 33.40 5.97 -10.73
N TYR A 75 33.53 5.50 -11.98
CA TYR A 75 33.27 6.33 -13.17
C TYR A 75 31.76 6.59 -13.33
N TYR A 76 31.40 7.60 -14.13
CA TYR A 76 30.01 7.93 -14.45
C TYR A 76 29.24 6.70 -14.96
N TYR A 77 27.93 6.63 -14.68
CA TYR A 77 27.04 5.55 -15.09
C TYR A 77 27.49 4.12 -14.66
N THR A 78 28.11 3.99 -13.48
CA THR A 78 28.70 2.74 -13.00
C THR A 78 27.99 2.20 -11.76
N GLN A 79 27.71 0.90 -11.78
CA GLN A 79 27.30 0.14 -10.60
C GLN A 79 28.48 -0.69 -10.09
N LEU A 80 28.90 -0.47 -8.85
CA LEU A 80 29.82 -1.35 -8.12
C LEU A 80 28.98 -2.35 -7.32
N VAL A 81 29.11 -3.64 -7.64
CA VAL A 81 28.24 -4.69 -7.12
C VAL A 81 29.07 -5.79 -6.50
N GLY A 82 29.09 -5.87 -5.17
CA GLY A 82 29.63 -7.01 -4.46
C GLY A 82 28.70 -8.21 -4.48
N ASN A 83 29.24 -9.39 -4.21
CA ASN A 83 28.46 -10.59 -4.02
C ASN A 83 27.56 -10.45 -2.76
N PRO A 84 26.22 -10.52 -2.88
CA PRO A 84 25.33 -10.32 -1.73
C PRO A 84 25.30 -11.52 -0.76
N ASN A 85 25.69 -12.72 -1.21
CA ASN A 85 25.72 -13.94 -0.40
C ASN A 85 27.01 -14.11 0.41
N ASP A 86 28.08 -13.41 0.04
CA ASP A 86 29.37 -13.39 0.74
C ASP A 86 30.10 -12.07 0.41
N LEU A 87 29.90 -11.08 1.27
CA LEU A 87 30.25 -9.69 0.98
C LEU A 87 31.76 -9.52 0.77
N PRO A 88 32.21 -8.97 -0.37
CA PRO A 88 33.60 -8.59 -0.56
C PRO A 88 34.01 -7.45 0.38
N ILE A 89 35.25 -7.52 0.84
CA ILE A 89 35.86 -6.52 1.72
C ILE A 89 36.79 -5.63 0.89
N ILE A 90 36.49 -4.35 0.77
CA ILE A 90 37.44 -3.32 0.32
C ILE A 90 38.25 -2.89 1.54
N LYS A 91 39.54 -3.21 1.58
CA LYS A 91 40.42 -2.88 2.70
C LYS A 91 41.49 -1.89 2.26
N THR A 92 41.61 -0.78 2.96
CA THR A 92 42.65 0.21 2.67
C THR A 92 43.99 -0.18 3.32
N THR A 93 45.11 0.12 2.65
CA THR A 93 46.43 -0.01 3.28
C THR A 93 46.63 1.06 4.37
N PRO A 94 47.52 0.85 5.36
CA PRO A 94 47.78 1.88 6.36
C PRO A 94 48.25 3.24 5.80
N ALA A 95 48.91 3.21 4.63
CA ALA A 95 49.41 4.39 3.94
C ALA A 95 48.55 4.78 2.72
N PHE A 96 47.25 4.43 2.74
CA PHE A 96 46.29 4.78 1.69
C PHE A 96 46.28 6.28 1.41
N ILE A 97 46.21 6.68 0.13
CA ILE A 97 46.19 8.09 -0.28
C ILE A 97 44.94 8.34 -1.13
N GLY A 98 43.97 9.07 -0.58
CA GLY A 98 42.71 9.42 -1.24
C GLY A 98 41.73 10.11 -0.29
N LEU A 99 40.64 10.67 -0.83
CA LEU A 99 39.52 11.22 -0.07
C LEU A 99 38.61 10.10 0.46
N GLY A 100 38.32 9.10 -0.37
CA GLY A 100 37.49 7.94 -0.04
C GLY A 100 38.09 6.62 -0.53
N ALA A 101 37.81 5.50 0.14
CA ALA A 101 38.17 4.18 -0.39
C ALA A 101 37.48 3.92 -1.75
N ILE A 102 36.24 4.42 -1.90
CA ILE A 102 35.54 4.57 -3.17
C ILE A 102 35.25 6.07 -3.37
N GLU A 103 35.54 6.60 -4.56
CA GLU A 103 35.33 8.00 -4.93
C GLU A 103 34.35 8.08 -6.11
N SER A 104 33.23 8.79 -5.94
CA SER A 104 32.24 9.03 -7.00
C SER A 104 32.56 10.23 -7.89
N ASP A 105 33.44 11.12 -7.44
CA ASP A 105 33.96 12.24 -8.21
C ASP A 105 35.42 12.50 -7.83
N VAL A 106 36.29 12.65 -8.83
CA VAL A 106 37.74 12.70 -8.61
C VAL A 106 38.22 14.13 -8.74
N TYR A 107 38.88 14.63 -7.69
CA TYR A 107 39.51 15.95 -7.70
C TYR A 107 40.86 15.92 -8.40
N THR A 108 41.04 16.85 -9.33
CA THR A 108 42.30 17.09 -10.05
C THR A 108 42.80 18.52 -9.80
N ALA A 109 43.97 18.87 -10.36
CA ALA A 109 44.49 20.23 -10.28
C ALA A 109 43.63 21.25 -11.03
N ASP A 110 42.82 20.79 -12.01
CA ASP A 110 42.01 21.62 -12.89
C ASP A 110 40.52 21.64 -12.50
N GLY A 111 40.12 20.89 -11.45
CA GLY A 111 38.74 20.78 -10.96
C GLY A 111 38.31 19.35 -10.65
N GLU A 112 37.01 19.17 -10.46
CA GLU A 112 36.31 17.88 -10.33
C GLU A 112 36.12 17.23 -11.71
N TRP A 113 35.90 15.90 -11.77
CA TRP A 113 35.66 15.23 -13.05
C TRP A 113 34.26 15.54 -13.60
N TYR A 114 33.27 15.62 -12.71
CA TYR A 114 31.88 15.82 -13.07
C TYR A 114 31.36 17.13 -12.46
N ILE A 115 30.29 17.65 -13.05
CA ILE A 115 29.48 18.66 -12.38
C ILE A 115 28.66 17.90 -11.34
N ASN A 116 28.80 18.22 -10.05
CA ASN A 116 28.18 17.45 -8.98
C ASN A 116 26.64 17.34 -9.11
N GLN A 117 25.95 18.39 -9.57
CA GLN A 117 24.51 18.37 -9.85
C GLN A 117 24.14 17.51 -11.07
N SER A 118 25.10 17.13 -11.91
CA SER A 118 24.90 16.25 -13.07
C SER A 118 25.47 14.83 -12.86
N ASN A 119 25.96 14.51 -11.66
CA ASN A 119 26.65 13.25 -11.38
C ASN A 119 25.67 12.10 -11.09
N PHE A 120 24.91 11.72 -12.12
CA PHE A 120 23.78 10.77 -12.08
C PHE A 120 24.18 9.29 -12.22
N TYR A 121 23.21 8.39 -12.01
CA TYR A 121 23.25 6.96 -12.39
C TYR A 121 24.39 6.16 -11.76
N ARG A 122 24.40 6.04 -10.43
CA ARG A 122 25.47 5.37 -9.67
C ARG A 122 24.91 4.45 -8.61
N GLN A 123 25.52 3.29 -8.43
CA GLN A 123 25.19 2.43 -7.30
C GLN A 123 26.46 1.85 -6.69
N VAL A 124 26.47 1.75 -5.36
CA VAL A 124 27.41 0.91 -4.62
C VAL A 124 26.60 0.01 -3.71
N ARG A 125 26.71 -1.31 -3.92
CA ARG A 125 25.94 -2.28 -3.16
C ARG A 125 26.73 -3.52 -2.77
N ASN A 126 26.43 -4.04 -1.59
CA ASN A 126 26.97 -5.30 -1.03
C ASN A 126 28.48 -5.25 -0.75
N PHE A 127 28.95 -4.31 0.09
CA PHE A 127 30.36 -4.23 0.45
C PHE A 127 30.58 -4.09 1.95
N ILE A 128 31.70 -4.65 2.40
CA ILE A 128 32.36 -4.20 3.62
C ILE A 128 33.50 -3.28 3.19
N ILE A 129 33.55 -2.05 3.70
CA ILE A 129 34.59 -1.06 3.45
C ILE A 129 35.36 -0.84 4.76
N ASP A 130 36.56 -1.39 4.85
CA ASP A 130 37.42 -1.34 6.03
C ASP A 130 38.54 -0.31 5.85
N ILE A 131 38.41 0.79 6.60
CA ILE A 131 39.42 1.85 6.71
C ILE A 131 40.07 1.93 8.11
N THR A 132 39.88 0.91 8.95
CA THR A 132 40.33 0.92 10.36
C THR A 132 41.84 1.08 10.52
N ASP A 133 42.63 0.56 9.57
CA ASP A 133 44.09 0.62 9.58
C ASP A 133 44.66 1.88 8.92
N THR A 134 43.83 2.71 8.25
CA THR A 134 44.29 3.89 7.52
C THR A 134 44.80 4.97 8.46
N THR A 135 46.02 5.46 8.17
CA THR A 135 46.68 6.52 8.97
C THR A 135 46.59 7.91 8.33
N THR A 136 46.06 8.00 7.12
CA THR A 136 45.82 9.26 6.42
C THR A 136 44.69 10.01 7.10
N ALA A 137 44.98 11.25 7.49
CA ALA A 137 44.00 12.08 8.16
C ALA A 137 42.80 12.35 7.24
N SER A 138 41.59 12.29 7.79
CA SER A 138 40.36 12.62 7.07
C SER A 138 40.06 11.73 5.86
N ALA A 139 40.65 10.53 5.79
CA ALA A 139 40.22 9.53 4.83
C ALA A 139 38.80 9.04 5.17
N ALA A 140 37.96 8.93 4.15
CA ALA A 140 36.62 8.39 4.24
C ALA A 140 36.54 6.95 3.71
N GLY A 141 35.51 6.20 4.12
CA GLY A 141 35.16 4.95 3.45
C GLY A 141 34.56 5.24 2.07
N LEU A 142 33.62 6.18 2.02
CA LEU A 142 32.96 6.64 0.81
C LEU A 142 33.20 8.15 0.63
N HIS A 143 33.68 8.57 -0.53
CA HIS A 143 33.48 9.92 -1.03
C HIS A 143 32.32 9.87 -2.04
N TRP A 144 31.19 10.45 -1.66
CA TRP A 144 29.89 10.24 -2.29
C TRP A 144 29.22 11.55 -2.72
N GLN A 145 29.92 12.28 -3.58
CA GLN A 145 29.45 13.52 -4.22
C GLN A 145 28.64 13.15 -5.48
N VAL A 146 27.31 13.14 -5.39
CA VAL A 146 26.42 12.60 -6.44
C VAL A 146 25.12 13.40 -6.62
N ALA A 147 24.33 13.05 -7.64
CA ALA A 147 23.00 13.62 -7.92
C ALA A 147 21.88 12.55 -7.98
N GLN A 148 20.76 12.81 -8.66
CA GLN A 148 19.61 11.89 -8.79
C GLN A 148 19.99 10.54 -9.44
N ALA A 149 19.11 9.54 -9.31
CA ALA A 149 19.32 8.17 -9.80
C ALA A 149 20.61 7.53 -9.24
N THR A 150 20.90 7.80 -7.97
CA THR A 150 22.02 7.18 -7.27
C THR A 150 21.54 6.49 -6.01
N SER A 151 22.24 5.43 -5.59
CA SER A 151 21.88 4.69 -4.38
C SER A 151 23.06 3.98 -3.72
N LEU A 152 22.89 3.76 -2.42
CA LEU A 152 23.67 2.82 -1.61
C LEU A 152 22.73 1.73 -1.11
N THR A 153 23.22 0.50 -1.04
CA THR A 153 22.43 -0.63 -0.52
C THR A 153 23.34 -1.68 0.12
N ASN A 154 23.05 -2.08 1.36
CA ASN A 154 23.73 -3.17 2.06
C ASN A 154 25.26 -2.96 2.12
N CYS A 155 25.66 -1.80 2.64
CA CYS A 155 27.06 -1.39 2.77
C CYS A 155 27.46 -1.26 4.25
N TYR A 156 28.64 -1.76 4.62
CA TYR A 156 29.17 -1.71 5.99
C TYR A 156 30.52 -1.01 6.00
N ILE A 157 30.63 0.12 6.67
CA ILE A 157 31.83 0.94 6.72
C ILE A 157 32.43 0.89 8.12
N TYR A 158 33.70 0.48 8.22
CA TYR A 158 34.44 0.41 9.48
C TYR A 158 35.62 1.37 9.47
N ALA A 159 35.67 2.25 10.47
CA ALA A 159 36.74 3.21 10.69
C ALA A 159 37.32 3.09 12.11
N SER A 160 38.48 3.71 12.34
CA SER A 160 39.14 3.65 13.65
C SER A 160 38.30 4.28 14.75
N GLU A 161 38.11 3.59 15.87
CA GLU A 161 37.45 4.09 17.09
C GLU A 161 38.44 4.77 18.06
N SER A 162 39.71 4.91 17.67
CA SER A 162 40.73 5.49 18.54
C SER A 162 40.41 6.96 18.83
N ALA A 163 40.51 7.36 20.10
CA ALA A 163 40.32 8.75 20.49
C ALA A 163 41.23 9.70 19.68
N GLY A 164 40.64 10.71 19.05
CA GLY A 164 41.34 11.67 18.19
C GLY A 164 41.55 11.21 16.73
N THR A 165 40.92 10.10 16.32
CA THR A 165 40.78 9.76 14.90
C THR A 165 40.19 10.93 14.10
N THR A 166 40.56 11.04 12.84
CA THR A 166 39.94 11.99 11.89
C THR A 166 39.27 11.26 10.72
N ALA A 167 39.30 9.93 10.70
CA ALA A 167 38.64 9.13 9.66
C ALA A 167 37.13 9.35 9.68
N MET A 168 36.49 9.20 8.52
CA MET A 168 35.05 9.38 8.36
C MET A 168 34.45 8.14 7.71
N GLY A 169 33.20 7.80 8.03
CA GLY A 169 32.51 6.76 7.29
C GLY A 169 32.25 7.20 5.84
N MET A 170 31.62 8.36 5.70
CA MET A 170 31.25 8.97 4.43
C MET A 170 31.59 10.46 4.41
N PHE A 171 32.09 10.92 3.27
CA PHE A 171 32.28 12.32 2.92
C PHE A 171 31.43 12.66 1.70
N THR A 172 30.52 13.63 1.82
CA THR A 172 29.63 14.08 0.74
C THR A 172 29.48 15.59 0.81
N GLU A 173 30.40 16.35 0.25
CA GLU A 173 30.50 17.80 0.44
C GLU A 173 29.44 18.64 -0.28
N ASN A 174 28.87 18.13 -1.38
CA ASN A 174 27.80 18.78 -2.15
C ASN A 174 27.15 17.77 -3.15
N GLY A 175 26.14 18.23 -3.89
CA GLY A 175 25.43 17.48 -4.92
C GLY A 175 23.93 17.85 -4.98
N SER A 176 23.14 17.10 -5.75
CA SER A 176 21.67 17.22 -5.85
C SER A 176 21.03 15.83 -5.86
N SER A 177 21.11 15.14 -4.73
CA SER A 177 20.87 13.70 -4.71
C SER A 177 19.42 13.30 -4.50
N GLY A 178 19.12 12.02 -4.75
CA GLY A 178 17.79 11.42 -4.54
C GLY A 178 17.72 10.59 -3.27
N PHE A 179 18.37 9.42 -3.27
CA PHE A 179 18.16 8.39 -2.26
C PHE A 179 19.44 7.64 -1.81
N MET A 180 19.53 7.28 -0.54
CA MET A 180 20.49 6.28 -0.04
C MET A 180 19.84 5.39 1.01
N GLY A 181 20.16 4.09 1.00
CA GLY A 181 19.55 3.11 1.87
C GLY A 181 20.55 2.18 2.58
N ASP A 182 20.11 1.59 3.68
CA ASP A 182 20.61 0.32 4.22
C ASP A 182 22.15 0.27 4.39
N THR A 183 22.69 1.25 5.11
CA THR A 183 24.15 1.42 5.28
C THR A 183 24.54 1.55 6.75
N PHE A 184 25.55 0.78 7.15
CA PHE A 184 26.07 0.71 8.51
C PHE A 184 27.43 1.40 8.62
N PHE A 185 27.64 2.19 9.68
CA PHE A 185 28.86 2.92 9.97
C PHE A 185 29.34 2.66 11.40
N SER A 186 30.56 2.15 11.55
CA SER A 186 31.20 1.93 12.85
C SER A 186 32.54 2.65 12.96
N GLY A 187 32.72 3.36 14.08
CA GLY A 187 33.92 4.15 14.34
C GLY A 187 34.05 5.40 13.46
N GLY A 188 35.25 5.99 13.47
CA GLY A 188 35.52 7.29 12.84
C GLY A 188 35.15 8.48 13.72
N ALA A 189 35.62 9.66 13.35
CA ALA A 189 35.19 10.91 13.98
C ALA A 189 33.71 11.17 13.68
N TYR A 190 33.35 10.96 12.42
CA TYR A 190 32.00 11.12 11.90
C TYR A 190 31.59 9.87 11.13
N GLY A 191 30.34 9.46 11.26
CA GLY A 191 29.76 8.44 10.40
C GLY A 191 29.52 9.03 9.03
N LEU A 192 28.75 10.13 8.97
CA LEU A 192 28.59 10.98 7.79
C LEU A 192 29.10 12.39 8.09
N TYR A 193 29.94 12.93 7.21
CA TYR A 193 30.39 14.32 7.24
C TYR A 193 30.14 14.94 5.86
N GLY A 194 29.20 15.87 5.73
CA GLY A 194 28.84 16.35 4.39
C GLY A 194 27.63 17.27 4.34
N GLY A 195 27.25 17.69 3.14
CA GLY A 195 26.06 18.45 2.82
C GLY A 195 25.65 18.23 1.36
N ASN A 196 24.38 18.43 1.04
CA ASN A 196 23.80 18.26 -0.29
C ASN A 196 22.52 19.10 -0.34
N GLN A 197 22.05 19.46 -1.54
CA GLN A 197 20.79 20.19 -1.68
C GLN A 197 19.65 19.48 -0.94
N GLN A 198 19.42 18.21 -1.28
CA GLN A 198 18.42 17.35 -0.66
C GLN A 198 18.85 15.89 -0.68
N TYR A 199 18.24 15.10 0.20
CA TYR A 199 18.37 13.65 0.19
C TYR A 199 17.20 13.00 0.93
N THR A 200 16.82 11.80 0.48
CA THR A 200 16.13 10.83 1.32
C THR A 200 17.11 9.74 1.76
N VAL A 201 17.28 9.57 3.08
CA VAL A 201 18.16 8.58 3.67
C VAL A 201 17.34 7.62 4.51
N ARG A 202 17.40 6.32 4.21
CA ARG A 202 16.64 5.28 4.93
C ARG A 202 17.54 4.20 5.52
N GLY A 203 17.27 3.81 6.77
CA GLY A 203 17.90 2.61 7.35
C GLY A 203 19.41 2.73 7.54
N PHE A 204 19.89 3.94 7.88
CA PHE A 204 21.29 4.17 8.21
C PHE A 204 21.55 3.90 9.69
N GLU A 205 22.64 3.19 9.97
CA GLU A 205 23.06 2.85 11.34
C GLU A 205 24.43 3.44 11.65
N PHE A 206 24.54 4.18 12.75
CA PHE A 206 25.76 4.86 13.19
C PHE A 206 26.13 4.41 14.60
N ILE A 207 27.26 3.74 14.76
CA ILE A 207 27.70 3.20 16.05
C ILE A 207 29.13 3.62 16.38
N SER A 208 29.34 4.10 17.62
CA SER A 208 30.68 4.34 18.19
C SER A 208 31.51 5.42 17.48
N GLN A 209 30.87 6.43 16.89
CA GLN A 209 31.59 7.62 16.40
C GLN A 209 32.19 8.40 17.56
N THR A 210 33.42 8.92 17.39
CA THR A 210 34.13 9.64 18.45
C THR A 210 33.70 11.09 18.59
N THR A 211 33.01 11.65 17.59
CA THR A 211 32.50 13.04 17.61
C THR A 211 31.00 13.10 17.40
N ALA A 212 30.50 12.70 16.22
CA ALA A 212 29.07 12.68 15.92
C ALA A 212 28.70 11.56 14.95
N GLY A 213 27.48 11.03 15.03
CA GLY A 213 26.96 10.10 14.02
C GLY A 213 26.88 10.77 12.65
N ILE A 214 26.21 11.92 12.61
CA ILE A 214 26.02 12.75 11.41
C ILE A 214 26.56 14.15 11.71
N CYS A 215 27.36 14.71 10.80
CA CYS A 215 27.76 16.11 10.77
C CYS A 215 27.33 16.73 9.44
N LEU A 216 26.24 17.49 9.48
CA LEU A 216 25.64 18.11 8.30
C LEU A 216 26.20 19.53 8.14
N LEU A 217 26.99 19.75 7.09
CA LEU A 217 27.70 21.00 6.81
C LEU A 217 26.77 22.07 6.25
N TRP A 218 25.85 21.65 5.38
CA TRP A 218 24.84 22.48 4.73
C TRP A 218 23.79 21.56 4.09
N ASP A 219 22.59 22.07 3.90
CA ASP A 219 21.56 21.49 3.04
C ASP A 219 20.46 22.52 2.77
N TRP A 220 19.53 22.19 1.89
CA TRP A 220 18.23 22.86 1.82
C TRP A 220 17.22 22.09 2.66
N GLY A 221 17.12 20.77 2.46
CA GLY A 221 16.40 19.90 3.37
C GLY A 221 16.59 18.41 3.09
N TRP A 222 16.74 17.62 4.15
CA TRP A 222 16.87 16.15 4.07
C TRP A 222 15.81 15.43 4.88
N THR A 223 15.32 14.32 4.34
CA THR A 223 14.43 13.38 5.03
C THR A 223 15.23 12.15 5.46
N TRP A 224 15.25 11.89 6.76
CA TRP A 224 15.97 10.80 7.41
C TRP A 224 14.97 9.85 8.02
N SER A 225 14.87 8.62 7.52
CA SER A 225 13.94 7.61 8.00
C SER A 225 14.69 6.41 8.57
N GLN A 226 14.19 5.86 9.67
CA GLN A 226 14.69 4.61 10.25
C GLN A 226 16.17 4.64 10.64
N LEU A 227 16.65 5.78 11.16
CA LEU A 227 18.00 5.85 11.68
C LEU A 227 18.14 5.04 12.97
N LEU A 228 19.30 4.42 13.16
CA LEU A 228 19.78 3.99 14.46
C LEU A 228 21.08 4.72 14.74
N ILE A 229 21.12 5.54 15.79
CA ILE A 229 22.35 6.23 16.21
C ILE A 229 22.66 5.81 17.64
N SER A 230 23.84 5.22 17.84
CA SER A 230 24.22 4.63 19.11
C SER A 230 25.66 4.89 19.53
N ASP A 231 25.88 4.99 20.85
CA ASP A 231 27.20 5.07 21.48
C ASP A 231 28.09 6.21 20.96
N THR A 232 27.48 7.35 20.61
CA THR A 232 28.17 8.55 20.10
C THR A 232 27.92 9.76 21.01
N PRO A 233 28.89 10.70 21.17
CA PRO A 233 28.67 11.92 21.94
C PRO A 233 27.53 12.79 21.40
N ILE A 234 27.46 12.95 20.08
CA ILE A 234 26.42 13.72 19.38
C ILE A 234 25.77 12.81 18.34
N GLY A 235 24.44 12.82 18.25
CA GLY A 235 23.72 12.11 17.20
C GLY A 235 23.87 12.83 15.87
N ILE A 236 23.23 13.99 15.76
CA ILE A 236 23.24 14.86 14.57
C ILE A 236 23.81 16.23 14.96
N LEU A 237 24.90 16.62 14.30
CA LEU A 237 25.54 17.93 14.44
C LEU A 237 25.16 18.79 13.22
N LEU A 238 24.38 19.85 13.46
CA LEU A 238 23.91 20.80 12.43
C LEU A 238 24.79 22.05 12.35
N ILE A 239 26.04 21.95 12.80
CA ILE A 239 27.00 23.05 12.78
C ILE A 239 28.18 22.62 11.95
N ASN A 240 28.51 23.39 10.91
CA ASN A 240 29.71 23.23 10.14
C ASN A 240 30.93 23.54 11.03
N PRO A 241 31.77 22.54 11.39
CA PRO A 241 32.89 22.75 12.30
C PRO A 241 33.97 23.67 11.72
N SER A 242 33.99 23.83 10.40
CA SER A 242 34.94 24.68 9.67
C SER A 242 34.44 26.12 9.49
N ASP A 243 33.13 26.36 9.63
CA ASP A 243 32.52 27.70 9.55
C ASP A 243 31.26 27.80 10.43
N ALA A 244 31.47 27.83 11.75
CA ALA A 244 30.39 27.91 12.74
C ALA A 244 29.64 29.27 12.74
N THR A 245 30.05 30.23 11.90
CA THR A 245 29.41 31.55 11.78
C THR A 245 28.68 31.77 10.46
N GLY A 246 28.87 30.86 9.49
CA GLY A 246 28.21 30.91 8.20
C GLY A 246 26.77 30.40 8.24
N GLN A 247 26.18 30.23 7.05
CA GLN A 247 24.92 29.52 6.89
C GLN A 247 25.10 28.07 7.33
N GLN A 248 24.35 27.64 8.33
CA GLN A 248 24.35 26.26 8.82
C GLN A 248 23.33 25.43 8.02
N ALA A 249 23.24 24.12 8.32
CA ALA A 249 22.26 23.24 7.72
C ALA A 249 20.84 23.86 7.75
N GLY A 250 20.15 23.80 6.62
CA GLY A 250 18.82 24.33 6.41
C GLY A 250 17.79 23.52 7.19
N SER A 251 17.57 22.24 6.86
CA SER A 251 16.51 21.49 7.54
C SER A 251 16.63 19.98 7.57
N ILE A 252 16.22 19.40 8.71
CA ILE A 252 16.14 17.94 8.86
C ILE A 252 14.73 17.51 9.21
N TYR A 253 14.23 16.49 8.52
CA TYR A 253 13.07 15.71 8.94
C TYR A 253 13.60 14.35 9.41
N VAL A 254 13.53 14.06 10.71
CA VAL A 254 13.92 12.76 11.25
C VAL A 254 12.67 11.98 11.62
N LEU A 255 12.50 10.84 10.97
CA LEU A 255 11.33 9.97 11.00
C LEU A 255 11.73 8.56 11.50
N ASP A 256 10.88 7.93 12.30
CA ASP A 256 10.96 6.50 12.65
C ASP A 256 12.34 6.06 13.18
N SER A 257 12.99 6.93 13.93
CA SER A 257 14.42 6.80 14.27
C SER A 257 14.65 6.52 15.76
N TYR A 258 15.82 5.97 16.07
CA TYR A 258 16.19 5.58 17.43
C TYR A 258 17.56 6.10 17.85
N PHE A 259 17.64 6.70 19.04
CA PHE A 259 18.89 7.15 19.66
C PHE A 259 19.19 6.32 20.93
N ASP A 260 20.32 5.63 20.98
CA ASP A 260 20.70 4.76 22.11
C ASP A 260 22.08 5.09 22.69
N GLY A 261 22.15 5.49 23.96
CA GLY A 261 23.42 5.83 24.61
C GLY A 261 24.08 7.11 24.08
N VAL A 262 23.30 8.01 23.49
CA VAL A 262 23.79 9.25 22.87
C VAL A 262 23.83 10.41 23.89
N GLY A 263 24.88 11.22 23.88
CA GLY A 263 24.98 12.40 24.75
C GLY A 263 23.91 13.46 24.40
N GLU A 264 24.05 14.08 23.23
CA GLU A 264 23.07 15.00 22.65
C GLU A 264 22.51 14.41 21.35
N ALA A 265 21.20 14.21 21.24
CA ALA A 265 20.62 13.63 20.01
C ALA A 265 20.80 14.59 18.82
N ILE A 266 20.52 15.88 19.02
CA ILE A 266 20.78 16.94 18.04
C ILE A 266 21.53 18.09 18.70
N HIS A 267 22.59 18.56 18.04
CA HIS A 267 23.30 19.78 18.40
C HIS A 267 23.19 20.80 17.27
N ALA A 268 22.63 21.98 17.56
CA ALA A 268 22.37 23.03 16.58
C ALA A 268 22.87 24.41 17.04
N ASN A 269 22.83 25.39 16.14
CA ASN A 269 23.06 26.78 16.52
C ASN A 269 21.91 27.32 17.40
N ALA A 270 22.16 28.36 18.19
CA ALA A 270 21.15 28.92 19.10
C ALA A 270 19.83 29.24 18.39
N LEU A 271 18.66 29.07 19.03
CA LEU A 271 17.37 29.45 18.45
C LEU A 271 17.32 30.97 18.19
N PRO A 272 17.30 31.43 16.93
CA PRO A 272 17.09 32.83 16.63
C PRO A 272 15.63 33.24 16.87
N ALA A 273 15.36 34.56 16.78
CA ALA A 273 14.00 35.10 16.87
C ALA A 273 13.21 35.02 15.53
N THR A 274 13.89 34.65 14.44
CA THR A 274 13.34 34.55 13.08
C THR A 274 13.94 33.33 12.40
N ILE A 275 13.28 32.80 11.37
CA ILE A 275 13.78 31.62 10.64
C ILE A 275 15.10 31.84 9.88
N LEU A 276 15.44 33.09 9.57
CA LEU A 276 16.72 33.45 8.96
C LEU A 276 17.90 32.95 9.80
N GLU A 277 18.90 32.32 9.16
CA GLU A 277 20.08 31.73 9.84
C GLU A 277 19.76 30.58 10.83
N SER A 278 18.52 30.07 10.83
CA SER A 278 18.09 28.94 11.68
C SER A 278 18.21 27.60 10.95
N SER A 279 18.20 26.51 11.72
CA SER A 279 17.98 25.15 11.21
C SER A 279 16.59 24.67 11.60
N VAL A 280 15.77 24.29 10.63
CA VAL A 280 14.44 23.70 10.88
C VAL A 280 14.61 22.23 11.25
N ILE A 281 13.98 21.80 12.34
CA ILE A 281 14.11 20.44 12.87
C ILE A 281 12.72 19.87 13.05
N THR A 282 12.43 18.78 12.35
CA THR A 282 11.21 17.99 12.52
C THR A 282 11.59 16.60 13.06
N LEU A 283 10.97 16.20 14.16
CA LEU A 283 11.12 14.89 14.78
C LEU A 283 9.76 14.19 14.75
N ASP A 284 9.70 13.03 14.12
CA ASP A 284 8.51 12.19 14.01
C ASP A 284 8.84 10.74 14.40
N ASN A 285 8.09 10.19 15.34
CA ASN A 285 8.23 8.83 15.85
C ASN A 285 9.67 8.47 16.29
N ILE A 286 10.20 9.21 17.26
CA ILE A 286 11.56 9.06 17.76
C ILE A 286 11.58 8.26 19.06
N GLY A 287 12.28 7.12 19.05
CA GLY A 287 12.59 6.35 20.24
C GLY A 287 13.94 6.75 20.85
N THR A 288 14.06 6.68 22.18
CA THR A 288 15.30 7.04 22.88
C THR A 288 15.59 6.15 24.08
N THR A 289 16.85 5.72 24.23
CA THR A 289 17.38 5.11 25.45
C THR A 289 18.71 5.78 25.82
N GLY A 290 18.89 6.15 27.09
CA GLY A 290 20.17 6.71 27.55
C GLY A 290 20.55 8.09 26.98
N VAL A 291 19.60 8.82 26.38
CA VAL A 291 19.83 10.17 25.83
C VAL A 291 19.88 11.23 26.95
N THR A 292 20.92 12.06 26.99
CA THR A 292 21.03 13.12 28.02
C THR A 292 20.27 14.39 27.62
N THR A 293 20.44 14.84 26.38
CA THR A 293 19.79 16.04 25.82
C THR A 293 19.22 15.70 24.44
N MET A 294 17.95 16.04 24.19
CA MET A 294 17.35 15.85 22.86
C MET A 294 17.86 16.88 21.86
N VAL A 295 17.75 18.17 22.18
CA VAL A 295 18.23 19.28 21.34
C VAL A 295 19.03 20.25 22.20
N GLY A 296 20.34 20.32 21.94
CA GLY A 296 21.28 21.23 22.60
C GLY A 296 21.77 22.33 21.64
N PHE A 297 22.19 23.46 22.21
CA PHE A 297 22.65 24.62 21.45
C PHE A 297 24.06 25.09 21.84
N SER A 298 24.72 25.74 20.89
CA SER A 298 26.07 26.30 21.07
C SER A 298 26.20 27.39 22.14
N ASP A 299 25.11 28.04 22.54
CA ASP A 299 25.11 29.01 23.66
C ASP A 299 25.03 28.35 25.05
N GLY A 300 24.99 27.00 25.09
CA GLY A 300 24.88 26.19 26.30
C GLY A 300 23.45 26.01 26.80
N THR A 301 22.45 26.51 26.07
CA THR A 301 21.04 26.23 26.34
C THR A 301 20.61 24.91 25.69
N ALA A 302 19.47 24.38 26.14
CA ALA A 302 18.86 23.18 25.59
C ALA A 302 17.33 23.28 25.70
N LEU A 303 16.62 22.62 24.79
CA LEU A 303 15.16 22.55 24.86
C LEU A 303 14.70 21.57 25.94
N ALA A 304 13.60 21.90 26.62
CA ALA A 304 12.99 21.06 27.64
C ALA A 304 12.10 19.97 27.01
N ILE A 305 12.72 19.08 26.22
CA ILE A 305 12.05 17.95 25.55
C ILE A 305 12.29 16.69 26.39
N PRO A 306 11.25 15.90 26.74
CA PRO A 306 11.44 14.62 27.41
C PRO A 306 12.38 13.70 26.63
N ASN A 307 13.31 13.06 27.31
CA ASN A 307 14.25 12.08 26.73
C ASN A 307 13.70 10.64 26.81
N THR A 308 12.37 10.50 26.78
CA THR A 308 11.65 9.21 26.83
C THR A 308 11.01 8.86 25.49
N GLY A 309 11.49 9.48 24.41
CA GLY A 309 10.91 9.45 23.07
C GLY A 309 10.10 10.71 22.75
N VAL A 310 9.91 10.94 21.46
CA VAL A 310 9.16 12.06 20.90
C VAL A 310 8.20 11.48 19.86
N ASP A 311 6.91 11.70 20.04
CA ASP A 311 5.93 11.34 19.02
C ASP A 311 6.06 12.29 17.83
N PHE A 312 5.88 13.59 18.08
CA PHE A 312 6.03 14.61 17.07
C PHE A 312 6.52 15.95 17.66
N LEU A 313 7.45 16.62 16.98
CA LEU A 313 7.97 17.93 17.35
C LEU A 313 8.49 18.66 16.11
N ILE A 314 8.18 19.95 16.00
CA ILE A 314 8.76 20.86 15.01
C ILE A 314 9.42 22.05 15.69
N ILE A 315 10.59 22.42 15.19
CA ILE A 315 11.26 23.70 15.44
C ILE A 315 11.35 24.40 14.08
N GLY A 316 10.55 25.45 13.85
CA GLY A 316 10.34 26.03 12.53
C GLY A 316 9.18 27.02 12.50
N ASN A 317 8.86 27.55 11.32
CA ASN A 317 7.59 28.24 11.08
C ASN A 317 6.50 27.22 10.76
N ILE A 318 5.28 27.43 11.26
CA ILE A 318 4.07 26.69 10.88
C ILE A 318 3.00 27.66 10.41
N GLU A 319 2.05 27.21 9.59
CA GLU A 319 0.97 28.05 9.06
C GLU A 319 0.12 28.74 10.16
N ALA A 320 -0.28 27.99 11.19
CA ALA A 320 -1.33 28.38 12.13
C ALA A 320 -1.04 29.63 13.00
N ASP A 321 0.23 30.05 13.13
CA ASP A 321 0.64 31.11 14.08
C ASP A 321 1.26 32.35 13.42
N GLY A 322 1.23 32.44 12.09
CA GLY A 322 2.01 33.46 11.38
C GLY A 322 3.52 33.23 11.50
N SER A 323 4.32 34.12 10.93
CA SER A 323 5.77 33.96 10.75
C SER A 323 6.62 34.11 12.03
N ASP A 324 6.19 33.53 13.15
CA ASP A 324 6.96 33.46 14.38
C ASP A 324 7.71 32.12 14.42
N TYR A 325 9.04 32.18 14.29
CA TYR A 325 9.89 30.99 14.40
C TYR A 325 9.82 30.45 15.83
N GLY A 326 9.38 29.20 15.97
CA GLY A 326 9.01 28.65 17.27
C GLY A 326 9.21 27.15 17.37
N MET A 327 8.79 26.61 18.52
CA MET A 327 8.79 25.18 18.81
C MET A 327 7.35 24.74 19.06
N TYR A 328 6.91 23.71 18.35
CA TYR A 328 5.52 23.28 18.29
C TYR A 328 5.40 21.77 18.45
N THR A 329 4.50 21.34 19.33
CA THR A 329 3.94 19.98 19.31
C THR A 329 2.61 20.09 18.59
N VAL A 330 2.57 19.71 17.32
CA VAL A 330 1.33 19.73 16.52
C VAL A 330 0.56 18.44 16.74
N GLY A 331 -0.77 18.54 16.83
CA GLY A 331 -1.66 17.38 16.89
C GLY A 331 -1.81 16.77 15.51
N VAL A 332 -0.77 16.05 15.06
CA VAL A 332 -0.85 15.22 13.85
C VAL A 332 -1.54 13.91 14.21
N ASN A 333 -2.44 13.46 13.35
CA ASN A 333 -3.02 12.13 13.52
C ASN A 333 -1.92 11.07 13.36
N ALA A 334 -2.04 9.98 14.12
CA ALA A 334 -1.20 8.83 13.87
C ALA A 334 -1.44 8.35 12.43
N PRO A 335 -0.40 7.96 11.68
CA PRO A 335 -0.58 7.46 10.33
C PRO A 335 -1.53 6.27 10.31
N ASP A 336 -2.36 6.18 9.27
CA ASP A 336 -3.24 5.04 9.08
C ASP A 336 -2.46 3.72 9.12
N SER A 337 -3.04 2.70 9.75
CA SER A 337 -2.40 1.41 9.92
C SER A 337 -2.02 0.69 8.61
N SER A 338 -2.64 1.06 7.49
CA SER A 338 -2.28 0.57 6.16
C SER A 338 -0.96 1.14 5.64
N LEU A 339 -0.51 2.29 6.17
CA LEU A 339 0.77 2.91 5.84
C LEU A 339 1.92 2.47 6.76
N THR A 340 1.60 1.85 7.91
CA THR A 340 2.59 1.45 8.92
C THR A 340 2.97 -0.03 8.86
N GLY A 341 4.16 -0.35 9.36
CA GLY A 341 4.64 -1.70 9.58
C GLY A 341 4.62 -2.08 11.06
N SER A 342 5.29 -3.19 11.40
CA SER A 342 5.32 -3.72 12.77
C SER A 342 6.49 -3.23 13.64
N LYS A 343 7.42 -2.45 13.06
CA LYS A 343 8.56 -1.91 13.81
C LYS A 343 8.06 -0.75 14.67
N VAL A 344 8.34 -0.82 15.97
CA VAL A 344 7.95 0.22 16.93
C VAL A 344 9.18 1.00 17.35
N GLN A 345 9.09 2.33 17.24
CA GLN A 345 10.03 3.25 17.88
C GLN A 345 9.35 3.85 19.12
N PHE A 346 8.63 4.95 18.94
CA PHE A 346 7.66 5.46 19.91
C PHE A 346 6.26 4.89 19.63
N ARG A 347 5.90 4.82 18.35
CA ARG A 347 4.71 4.20 17.75
C ARG A 347 5.13 3.34 16.54
N ASP A 348 4.16 2.71 15.89
CA ASP A 348 4.40 1.94 14.66
C ASP A 348 5.00 2.85 13.58
N SER A 349 6.10 2.39 12.99
CA SER A 349 6.82 3.08 11.92
C SER A 349 6.13 2.92 10.57
N TYR A 350 6.36 3.84 9.64
CA TYR A 350 5.96 3.65 8.25
C TYR A 350 6.55 2.35 7.69
N PHE A 351 5.76 1.68 6.86
CA PHE A 351 6.21 0.51 6.13
C PHE A 351 7.40 0.86 5.22
N PHE A 352 8.34 -0.06 5.10
CA PHE A 352 9.44 0.05 4.16
C PHE A 352 9.83 -1.31 3.60
N LYS A 353 10.45 -1.27 2.43
CA LYS A 353 11.02 -2.43 1.78
C LYS A 353 12.29 -2.05 1.02
N SER A 354 13.41 -2.63 1.43
CA SER A 354 14.68 -2.50 0.72
C SER A 354 14.58 -3.05 -0.70
N ARG A 355 15.43 -2.52 -1.58
CA ARG A 355 15.60 -3.01 -2.95
C ARG A 355 15.80 -4.54 -2.97
N PRO A 356 14.97 -5.31 -3.68
CA PRO A 356 15.17 -6.76 -3.82
C PRO A 356 16.41 -7.06 -4.67
N GLN A 357 17.21 -8.06 -4.27
CA GLN A 357 18.39 -8.52 -5.04
C GLN A 357 18.35 -10.00 -5.42
N TYR A 358 17.34 -10.73 -4.95
CA TYR A 358 17.03 -12.11 -5.34
C TYR A 358 18.16 -13.11 -5.01
N GLU A 359 18.79 -12.94 -3.86
CA GLU A 359 19.95 -13.71 -3.38
C GLU A 359 19.76 -15.22 -3.38
N ASP A 360 18.51 -15.66 -3.16
CA ASP A 360 18.10 -17.06 -3.06
C ASP A 360 17.78 -17.72 -4.42
N LEU A 361 17.74 -16.96 -5.52
CA LEU A 361 17.46 -17.51 -6.85
C LEU A 361 18.73 -18.12 -7.49
N SER A 362 18.52 -19.20 -8.23
CA SER A 362 19.56 -19.81 -9.06
C SER A 362 19.49 -19.29 -10.50
N VAL A 363 20.53 -19.57 -11.30
CA VAL A 363 20.54 -19.20 -12.72
C VAL A 363 19.40 -19.87 -13.51
N ASP A 364 18.95 -21.04 -13.07
CA ASP A 364 17.84 -21.76 -13.72
C ASP A 364 16.48 -21.07 -13.49
N ASP A 365 16.39 -20.19 -12.50
CA ASP A 365 15.20 -19.38 -12.18
C ASP A 365 15.18 -18.05 -12.96
N ILE A 366 16.19 -17.77 -13.78
CA ILE A 366 16.31 -16.52 -14.54
C ILE A 366 15.85 -16.72 -15.98
N ILE A 367 14.88 -15.89 -16.40
CA ILE A 367 14.41 -15.82 -17.78
C ILE A 367 15.03 -14.60 -18.44
N ASN A 368 16.03 -14.84 -19.29
CA ASN A 368 16.67 -13.78 -20.06
C ASN A 368 15.84 -13.43 -21.29
N VAL A 369 15.42 -12.17 -21.43
CA VAL A 369 14.60 -11.71 -22.57
C VAL A 369 15.27 -11.95 -23.93
N LYS A 370 16.61 -11.95 -23.99
CA LYS A 370 17.36 -12.20 -25.24
C LYS A 370 17.23 -13.65 -25.71
N ASP A 371 17.01 -14.60 -24.80
CA ASP A 371 16.78 -16.02 -25.15
C ASP A 371 15.41 -16.22 -25.83
N LEU A 372 14.48 -15.29 -25.63
CA LEU A 372 13.17 -15.28 -26.30
C LEU A 372 13.11 -14.39 -27.53
N GLY A 373 14.25 -13.84 -27.95
CA GLY A 373 14.42 -13.18 -29.23
C GLY A 373 14.64 -11.67 -29.16
N ALA A 374 14.47 -11.04 -27.99
CA ALA A 374 14.72 -9.62 -27.81
C ALA A 374 16.18 -9.28 -28.18
N LYS A 375 16.40 -8.14 -28.82
CA LYS A 375 17.73 -7.70 -29.25
C LYS A 375 18.33 -6.69 -28.29
N GLY A 376 17.53 -5.75 -27.80
CA GLY A 376 18.03 -4.63 -27.02
C GLY A 376 19.05 -3.78 -27.78
N ASP A 377 18.98 -3.77 -29.12
CA ASP A 377 19.91 -3.06 -30.00
C ASP A 377 19.47 -1.62 -30.32
N GLY A 378 18.29 -1.26 -29.84
CA GLY A 378 17.71 0.05 -30.00
C GLY A 378 17.24 0.39 -31.40
N VAL A 379 17.01 -0.62 -32.22
CA VAL A 379 16.48 -0.50 -33.58
C VAL A 379 15.41 -1.55 -33.85
N THR A 380 15.65 -2.79 -33.43
CA THR A 380 14.72 -3.91 -33.55
C THR A 380 13.53 -3.70 -32.63
N ASP A 381 12.32 -3.87 -33.17
CA ASP A 381 11.10 -3.93 -32.37
C ASP A 381 11.09 -5.22 -31.53
N ASP A 382 11.25 -5.06 -30.22
CA ASP A 382 11.35 -6.13 -29.24
C ASP A 382 10.02 -6.43 -28.56
N THR A 383 8.93 -5.70 -28.89
CA THR A 383 7.61 -5.80 -28.24
C THR A 383 7.16 -7.25 -28.04
N SER A 384 7.18 -8.05 -29.12
CA SER A 384 6.72 -9.44 -29.08
C SER A 384 7.60 -10.37 -28.24
N ALA A 385 8.91 -10.13 -28.22
CA ALA A 385 9.84 -10.95 -27.45
C ALA A 385 9.76 -10.62 -25.95
N ILE A 386 9.56 -9.34 -25.61
CA ILE A 386 9.32 -8.90 -24.23
C ILE A 386 8.00 -9.50 -23.73
N GLY A 387 6.92 -9.38 -24.50
CA GLY A 387 5.63 -9.99 -24.15
C GLY A 387 5.74 -11.51 -23.92
N ALA A 388 6.53 -12.21 -24.75
CA ALA A 388 6.80 -13.64 -24.56
C ALA A 388 7.57 -13.93 -23.26
N ALA A 389 8.48 -13.05 -22.83
CA ALA A 389 9.21 -13.20 -21.57
C ALA A 389 8.30 -12.96 -20.37
N LEU A 390 7.52 -11.88 -20.39
CA LEU A 390 6.55 -11.56 -19.34
C LEU A 390 5.51 -12.67 -19.18
N SER A 391 5.08 -13.31 -20.26
CA SER A 391 4.15 -14.45 -20.20
C SER A 391 4.67 -15.70 -19.48
N GLN A 392 5.98 -15.75 -19.18
CA GLN A 392 6.61 -16.83 -18.41
C GLN A 392 6.89 -16.42 -16.96
N ALA A 393 6.55 -15.20 -16.56
CA ALA A 393 6.79 -14.71 -15.22
C ALA A 393 5.97 -15.49 -14.18
N THR A 394 6.60 -15.79 -13.05
CA THR A 394 5.99 -16.41 -11.87
C THR A 394 6.65 -15.85 -10.62
N THR A 395 6.01 -16.00 -9.46
CA THR A 395 6.59 -15.59 -8.17
C THR A 395 7.85 -16.36 -7.77
N SER A 396 8.28 -17.35 -8.56
CA SER A 396 9.48 -18.16 -8.31
C SER A 396 10.61 -17.90 -9.30
N ASN A 397 10.42 -17.05 -10.31
CA ASN A 397 11.44 -16.75 -11.32
C ASN A 397 11.67 -15.23 -11.43
N LEU A 398 12.67 -14.86 -12.23
CA LEU A 398 13.07 -13.47 -12.46
C LEU A 398 13.20 -13.21 -13.96
N ILE A 399 12.49 -12.20 -14.47
CA ILE A 399 12.66 -11.71 -15.83
C ILE A 399 13.85 -10.77 -15.86
N TYR A 400 14.91 -11.18 -16.54
CA TYR A 400 16.16 -10.44 -16.63
C TYR A 400 16.28 -9.74 -17.98
N PHE A 401 16.49 -8.43 -17.94
CA PHE A 401 16.84 -7.60 -19.08
C PHE A 401 18.35 -7.33 -19.06
N PRO A 402 19.15 -7.98 -19.94
CA PRO A 402 20.52 -7.58 -20.13
C PRO A 402 20.60 -6.13 -20.62
N ALA A 403 21.75 -5.48 -20.45
CA ALA A 403 21.92 -4.10 -20.87
C ALA A 403 21.60 -3.94 -22.37
N GLY A 404 20.83 -2.91 -22.68
CA GLY A 404 20.34 -2.63 -24.02
C GLY A 404 19.18 -1.65 -24.02
N SER A 405 18.78 -1.27 -25.23
CA SER A 405 17.59 -0.46 -25.48
C SER A 405 16.59 -1.27 -26.29
N TYR A 406 15.45 -1.57 -25.69
CA TYR A 406 14.44 -2.48 -26.21
C TYR A 406 13.27 -1.66 -26.76
N ILE A 407 13.13 -1.63 -28.09
CA ILE A 407 12.11 -0.80 -28.74
C ILE A 407 10.73 -1.45 -28.60
N ILE A 408 9.75 -0.65 -28.18
CA ILE A 408 8.33 -1.00 -28.07
C ILE A 408 7.56 -0.11 -29.04
N THR A 409 6.88 -0.70 -30.04
CA THR A 409 6.12 0.10 -31.03
C THR A 409 4.61 0.02 -30.93
N LEU A 410 4.07 -1.13 -30.52
CA LEU A 410 2.64 -1.46 -30.45
C LEU A 410 1.82 -1.17 -31.75
N PRO A 411 0.83 -2.01 -32.10
CA PRO A 411 0.10 -1.86 -33.37
C PRO A 411 -1.09 -0.87 -33.28
N ILE A 412 -1.29 -0.04 -34.31
CA ILE A 412 -2.53 0.76 -34.47
C ILE A 412 -3.65 -0.11 -35.05
N LEU A 413 -4.74 -0.34 -34.30
CA LEU A 413 -5.93 -1.03 -34.79
C LEU A 413 -6.84 -0.09 -35.62
N LYS A 414 -6.70 -0.09 -36.95
CA LYS A 414 -7.45 0.83 -37.85
C LYS A 414 -8.79 0.29 -38.41
N SER A 415 -9.35 -0.83 -37.92
CA SER A 415 -10.55 -1.45 -38.53
C SER A 415 -11.32 -2.42 -37.62
N GLU A 416 -12.64 -2.22 -37.49
CA GLU A 416 -13.59 -3.11 -36.78
C GLU A 416 -13.56 -4.58 -37.27
N SER A 417 -13.19 -4.80 -38.53
CA SER A 417 -13.18 -6.16 -39.14
C SER A 417 -11.89 -6.94 -38.90
N VAL A 418 -10.86 -6.27 -38.37
CA VAL A 418 -9.58 -6.88 -37.95
C VAL A 418 -9.58 -7.20 -36.44
N MET A 419 -10.54 -6.64 -35.69
CA MET A 419 -10.72 -6.82 -34.24
C MET A 419 -10.82 -8.30 -33.82
N LEU A 420 -11.59 -9.13 -34.51
CA LEU A 420 -11.92 -10.49 -34.02
C LEU A 420 -10.78 -11.52 -34.16
N THR A 421 -9.77 -11.27 -34.97
CA THR A 421 -8.61 -12.17 -35.13
C THR A 421 -7.31 -11.61 -34.54
N TRP A 422 -7.25 -10.30 -34.25
CA TRP A 422 -6.07 -9.64 -33.69
C TRP A 422 -6.23 -9.22 -32.22
N ALA A 423 -7.45 -9.00 -31.72
CA ALA A 423 -7.71 -8.73 -30.29
C ALA A 423 -7.46 -9.95 -29.37
N LEU A 424 -7.09 -11.10 -29.94
CA LEU A 424 -6.77 -12.32 -29.19
C LEU A 424 -5.25 -12.51 -28.95
N LEU A 425 -4.38 -11.60 -29.45
CA LEU A 425 -2.93 -11.85 -29.46
C LEU A 425 -2.01 -10.66 -29.14
N LEU A 426 -2.47 -9.39 -29.16
CA LEU A 426 -1.60 -8.24 -28.86
C LEU A 426 -2.40 -7.14 -28.16
N GLU A 427 -2.49 -7.26 -26.84
CA GLU A 427 -2.85 -6.17 -25.92
C GLU A 427 -1.60 -5.31 -25.66
N THR A 428 -1.78 -4.11 -25.09
CA THR A 428 -0.70 -3.29 -24.53
C THR A 428 0.30 -4.17 -23.76
N LEU A 429 1.59 -3.82 -23.75
CA LEU A 429 2.57 -4.62 -23.01
C LEU A 429 2.25 -4.56 -21.51
N GLN A 430 1.69 -5.65 -20.98
CA GLN A 430 1.22 -5.75 -19.60
C GLN A 430 2.19 -6.58 -18.75
N ILE A 431 2.45 -6.10 -17.54
CA ILE A 431 3.15 -6.83 -16.48
C ILE A 431 2.09 -7.44 -15.57
N ASP A 432 1.96 -8.76 -15.59
CA ASP A 432 0.97 -9.49 -14.81
C ASP A 432 1.42 -9.75 -13.37
N ALA A 433 0.45 -10.11 -12.52
CA ALA A 433 0.70 -10.48 -11.13
C ALA A 433 1.69 -11.65 -11.02
N GLY A 434 2.59 -11.55 -10.04
CA GLY A 434 3.68 -12.49 -9.80
C GLY A 434 4.96 -12.19 -10.57
N THR A 435 5.06 -11.04 -11.24
CA THR A 435 6.22 -10.72 -12.08
C THR A 435 7.35 -10.04 -11.30
N ARG A 436 8.57 -10.55 -11.44
CA ARG A 436 9.80 -9.88 -10.98
C ARG A 436 10.66 -9.52 -12.18
N ILE A 437 11.09 -8.27 -12.28
CA ILE A 437 11.90 -7.74 -13.36
C ILE A 437 13.17 -7.10 -12.78
N THR A 438 14.32 -7.43 -13.36
CA THR A 438 15.54 -6.65 -13.12
C THR A 438 16.30 -6.37 -14.41
N GLY A 439 16.85 -5.16 -14.54
CA GLY A 439 17.80 -4.81 -15.58
C GLY A 439 19.26 -5.05 -15.18
N GLU A 440 20.15 -4.96 -16.17
CA GLU A 440 21.60 -4.83 -15.98
C GLU A 440 22.01 -3.37 -16.20
N VAL A 441 22.58 -2.73 -15.17
CA VAL A 441 22.76 -1.28 -15.10
C VAL A 441 21.40 -0.58 -15.10
N TRP A 442 20.99 0.01 -16.21
CA TRP A 442 19.65 0.55 -16.39
C TRP A 442 19.18 0.16 -17.78
N SER A 443 18.49 -0.98 -17.86
CA SER A 443 18.01 -1.53 -19.14
C SER A 443 16.81 -0.74 -19.63
N GLN A 444 16.84 -0.33 -20.90
CA GLN A 444 15.93 0.71 -21.38
C GLN A 444 14.73 0.10 -22.12
N LEU A 445 13.52 0.38 -21.65
CA LEU A 445 12.29 0.14 -22.40
C LEU A 445 11.92 1.41 -23.14
N VAL A 446 11.81 1.33 -24.47
CA VAL A 446 11.79 2.52 -25.31
C VAL A 446 10.58 2.60 -26.22
N ALA A 447 9.69 3.55 -25.95
CA ALA A 447 8.56 3.84 -26.82
C ALA A 447 9.02 4.39 -28.18
N SER A 448 8.39 3.92 -29.25
CA SER A 448 8.55 4.46 -30.60
C SER A 448 7.33 4.18 -31.48
N GLY A 449 7.23 4.84 -32.62
CA GLY A 449 6.23 4.51 -33.64
C GLY A 449 4.89 5.24 -33.47
N ASP A 450 4.05 5.08 -34.49
CA ASP A 450 2.84 5.90 -34.68
C ASP A 450 1.74 5.63 -33.64
N TYR A 451 1.83 4.54 -32.85
CA TYR A 451 0.83 4.20 -31.82
C TYR A 451 0.70 5.31 -30.77
N PHE A 452 1.80 5.98 -30.44
CA PHE A 452 1.86 7.04 -29.43
C PHE A 452 1.82 8.45 -30.02
N ALA A 453 1.46 8.60 -31.30
CA ALA A 453 1.58 9.87 -32.01
C ALA A 453 0.38 10.83 -31.80
N ASP A 454 -0.75 10.33 -31.30
CA ASP A 454 -1.97 11.12 -31.17
C ASP A 454 -2.17 11.64 -29.75
N MET A 455 -1.87 12.92 -29.55
CA MET A 455 -2.03 13.62 -28.28
C MET A 455 -3.48 13.64 -27.76
N ALA A 456 -4.47 13.62 -28.67
CA ALA A 456 -5.89 13.65 -28.31
C ALA A 456 -6.43 12.26 -27.93
N ASN A 457 -5.65 11.21 -28.17
CA ASN A 457 -5.98 9.84 -27.80
C ASN A 457 -4.74 9.12 -27.23
N PRO A 458 -4.30 9.51 -26.01
CA PRO A 458 -3.12 8.95 -25.38
C PRO A 458 -3.13 7.42 -25.31
N GLN A 459 -1.94 6.83 -25.40
CA GLN A 459 -1.73 5.39 -25.37
C GLN A 459 -0.61 5.02 -24.41
N VAL A 460 -0.81 3.91 -23.69
CA VAL A 460 0.12 3.37 -22.70
C VAL A 460 1.20 2.52 -23.37
N MET A 461 2.48 2.74 -23.02
CA MET A 461 3.58 1.86 -23.43
C MET A 461 3.65 0.60 -22.57
N LEU A 462 3.64 0.76 -21.24
CA LEU A 462 3.75 -0.33 -20.28
C LEU A 462 2.64 -0.22 -19.23
N MET A 463 1.89 -1.29 -19.05
CA MET A 463 0.80 -1.37 -18.09
C MET A 463 1.19 -2.33 -16.96
N VAL A 464 1.23 -1.86 -15.71
CA VAL A 464 1.51 -2.70 -14.54
C VAL A 464 0.18 -3.17 -13.95
N GLY A 465 -0.18 -4.40 -14.30
CA GLY A 465 -1.48 -5.00 -14.01
C GLY A 465 -2.62 -4.46 -14.87
N GLY A 466 -3.67 -5.25 -15.04
CA GLY A 466 -4.95 -4.73 -15.52
C GLY A 466 -5.72 -4.01 -14.42
N GLU A 467 -6.77 -3.27 -14.79
CA GLU A 467 -7.68 -2.63 -13.84
C GLU A 467 -8.24 -3.65 -12.82
N GLY A 468 -8.14 -3.31 -11.53
CA GLY A 468 -8.59 -4.18 -10.42
C GLY A 468 -7.72 -5.40 -10.16
N SER A 469 -6.55 -5.52 -10.82
CA SER A 469 -5.61 -6.61 -10.53
C SER A 469 -4.95 -6.43 -9.17
N ILE A 470 -4.74 -7.55 -8.47
CA ILE A 470 -4.09 -7.60 -7.16
C ILE A 470 -2.96 -8.64 -7.24
N GLY A 471 -1.78 -8.35 -6.70
CA GLY A 471 -0.70 -9.32 -6.69
C GLY A 471 0.65 -8.82 -6.18
N THR A 472 1.71 -9.41 -6.74
CA THR A 472 3.11 -9.04 -6.52
C THR A 472 3.74 -8.61 -7.84
N VAL A 473 4.37 -7.44 -7.88
CA VAL A 473 5.24 -6.98 -8.97
C VAL A 473 6.46 -6.29 -8.40
N GLU A 474 7.66 -6.74 -8.77
CA GLU A 474 8.91 -6.09 -8.36
C GLU A 474 9.68 -5.66 -9.60
N ILE A 475 10.00 -4.36 -9.72
CA ILE A 475 10.77 -3.82 -10.87
C ILE A 475 12.02 -3.13 -10.33
N SER A 476 13.19 -3.54 -10.82
CA SER A 476 14.47 -2.92 -10.46
C SER A 476 15.42 -2.68 -11.63
N ASP A 477 16.28 -1.67 -11.55
CA ASP A 477 17.34 -1.39 -12.53
C ASP A 477 16.81 -1.19 -13.98
N MET A 478 15.63 -0.58 -14.13
CA MET A 478 14.99 -0.30 -15.43
C MET A 478 14.95 1.20 -15.75
N LEU A 479 15.00 1.55 -17.05
CA LEU A 479 14.85 2.91 -17.53
C LEU A 479 13.73 3.00 -18.57
N PHE A 480 12.72 3.82 -18.33
CA PHE A 480 11.66 4.09 -19.31
C PHE A 480 12.04 5.32 -20.13
N THR A 481 11.98 5.24 -21.47
CA THR A 481 12.37 6.35 -22.36
C THR A 481 11.61 6.30 -23.69
N SER A 482 11.87 7.25 -24.59
CA SER A 482 11.18 7.40 -25.88
C SER A 482 12.11 7.89 -26.99
N ILE A 483 11.68 7.70 -28.26
CA ILE A 483 12.37 8.25 -29.44
C ILE A 483 11.49 9.28 -30.16
N GLY A 484 11.94 10.54 -30.12
CA GLY A 484 11.35 11.66 -30.83
C GLY A 484 9.94 12.00 -30.34
N ALA A 485 9.18 12.65 -31.21
CA ALA A 485 7.86 13.17 -30.88
C ALA A 485 6.80 12.07 -30.76
N LEU A 486 6.38 11.77 -29.54
CA LEU A 486 5.31 10.83 -29.20
C LEU A 486 4.29 11.50 -28.27
N PRO A 487 3.60 12.57 -28.72
CA PRO A 487 2.81 13.41 -27.82
C PRO A 487 1.59 12.72 -27.20
N GLY A 488 1.21 11.52 -27.65
CA GLY A 488 0.19 10.68 -27.03
C GLY A 488 0.76 9.61 -26.07
N LEU A 489 2.06 9.59 -25.80
CA LEU A 489 2.68 8.56 -24.96
C LEU A 489 2.37 8.75 -23.47
N ILE A 490 1.76 7.73 -22.86
CA ILE A 490 1.82 7.46 -21.42
C ILE A 490 2.90 6.39 -21.22
N MET A 491 3.99 6.69 -20.52
CA MET A 491 5.12 5.75 -20.46
C MET A 491 4.79 4.53 -19.59
N VAL A 492 4.30 4.76 -18.38
CA VAL A 492 3.86 3.70 -17.47
C VAL A 492 2.50 4.04 -16.88
N GLU A 493 1.55 3.12 -16.99
CA GLU A 493 0.29 3.14 -16.27
C GLU A 493 0.32 2.03 -15.22
N TRP A 494 0.03 2.39 -13.97
CA TRP A 494 0.14 1.54 -12.80
C TRP A 494 -1.25 1.27 -12.24
N ASN A 495 -1.75 0.05 -12.44
CA ASN A 495 -3.12 -0.35 -12.12
C ASN A 495 -3.20 -1.39 -11.00
N MET A 496 -2.12 -2.11 -10.75
CA MET A 496 -2.13 -3.21 -9.80
C MET A 496 -2.16 -2.70 -8.36
N ALA A 497 -3.00 -3.33 -7.54
CA ALA A 497 -2.94 -3.20 -6.09
C ALA A 497 -2.05 -4.30 -5.49
N ALA A 498 -1.34 -3.93 -4.43
CA ALA A 498 -0.49 -4.85 -3.68
C ALA A 498 -1.31 -5.87 -2.88
N GLU A 499 -1.01 -7.16 -3.05
CA GLU A 499 -1.61 -8.24 -2.23
C GLU A 499 -1.13 -8.20 -0.77
N THR A 500 0.08 -7.67 -0.53
CA THR A 500 0.65 -7.37 0.78
C THR A 500 1.46 -6.08 0.68
N GLN A 501 1.64 -5.33 1.77
CA GLN A 501 2.38 -4.06 1.73
C GLN A 501 3.74 -4.21 1.02
N GLY A 502 4.01 -3.34 0.04
CA GLY A 502 5.24 -3.35 -0.75
C GLY A 502 5.41 -4.55 -1.71
N SER A 503 4.39 -5.39 -1.93
CA SER A 503 4.48 -6.48 -2.91
C SER A 503 4.46 -6.00 -4.34
N VAL A 504 3.91 -4.82 -4.60
CA VAL A 504 3.91 -4.16 -5.91
C VAL A 504 4.73 -2.88 -5.78
N GLY A 505 5.86 -2.79 -6.48
CA GLY A 505 6.78 -1.68 -6.31
C GLY A 505 7.93 -1.61 -7.31
N LEU A 506 8.65 -0.50 -7.22
CA LEU A 506 9.70 -0.09 -8.14
C LEU A 506 10.88 0.47 -7.34
N TRP A 507 12.09 -0.04 -7.59
CA TRP A 507 13.34 0.37 -6.94
C TRP A 507 14.40 0.70 -7.99
N ASP A 508 15.15 1.78 -7.80
CA ASP A 508 16.25 2.15 -8.71
C ASP A 508 15.84 2.07 -10.20
N SER A 509 14.63 2.52 -10.51
CA SER A 509 14.13 2.55 -11.88
C SER A 509 13.59 3.93 -12.18
N HIS A 510 13.85 4.41 -13.39
CA HIS A 510 13.75 5.84 -13.68
C HIS A 510 13.09 6.07 -15.04
N PHE A 511 12.65 7.30 -15.27
CA PHE A 511 12.18 7.79 -16.55
C PHE A 511 13.16 8.84 -17.05
N ARG A 512 13.56 8.74 -18.31
CA ARG A 512 14.43 9.72 -18.96
C ARG A 512 13.87 10.06 -20.32
N VAL A 513 13.35 11.27 -20.50
CA VAL A 513 12.74 11.71 -21.76
C VAL A 513 13.65 12.72 -22.46
N GLY A 514 14.35 12.26 -23.50
CA GLY A 514 15.32 13.07 -24.25
C GLY A 514 16.72 13.10 -23.63
N GLY A 515 17.56 14.03 -24.08
CA GLY A 515 18.88 14.30 -23.49
C GLY A 515 19.91 13.18 -23.61
N ALA A 516 19.68 12.19 -24.46
CA ALA A 516 20.54 11.02 -24.56
C ALA A 516 20.65 10.51 -26.00
N THR A 517 21.79 9.93 -26.33
CA THR A 517 22.06 9.38 -27.66
C THR A 517 21.00 8.36 -28.07
N GLY A 518 20.39 8.60 -29.24
CA GLY A 518 19.40 7.71 -29.83
C GLY A 518 17.95 8.05 -29.50
N THR A 519 17.70 8.96 -28.55
CA THR A 519 16.36 9.55 -28.29
C THR A 519 15.89 10.46 -29.42
N LYS A 520 16.81 10.98 -30.25
CA LYS A 520 16.55 12.03 -31.27
C LYS A 520 15.99 13.33 -30.66
N MET A 521 16.34 13.59 -29.41
CA MET A 521 15.98 14.79 -28.67
C MET A 521 17.23 15.29 -27.94
N GLN A 522 18.30 15.48 -28.72
CA GLN A 522 19.61 15.96 -28.28
C GLN A 522 19.79 17.41 -28.70
N VAL A 523 20.94 18.02 -28.40
CA VAL A 523 21.22 19.43 -28.73
C VAL A 523 21.02 19.78 -30.22
N ALA A 524 21.21 18.81 -31.11
CA ALA A 524 21.02 18.98 -32.55
C ALA A 524 19.55 19.10 -32.97
N GLU A 525 18.65 18.41 -32.27
CA GLU A 525 17.21 18.39 -32.56
C GLU A 525 16.41 19.37 -31.71
N CYS A 526 16.80 19.53 -30.44
CA CYS A 526 16.08 20.28 -29.41
C CYS A 526 16.92 21.42 -28.81
N PRO A 527 17.53 22.30 -29.61
CA PRO A 527 18.30 23.42 -29.05
C PRO A 527 17.40 24.42 -28.31
N LEU A 528 18.02 25.28 -27.51
CA LEU A 528 17.37 26.46 -26.94
C LEU A 528 16.75 27.31 -28.07
N GLY A 529 15.57 27.89 -27.79
CA GLY A 529 14.89 28.76 -28.73
C GLY A 529 13.61 29.35 -28.16
N GLU A 530 13.00 30.26 -28.92
CA GLU A 530 11.76 30.96 -28.53
C GLU A 530 10.52 30.04 -28.52
N ALA A 531 10.62 28.82 -29.06
CA ALA A 531 9.52 27.85 -29.09
C ALA A 531 10.06 26.41 -29.05
N ILE A 532 9.25 25.49 -28.54
CA ILE A 532 9.52 24.05 -28.55
C ILE A 532 9.42 23.53 -29.99
N GLN A 533 10.41 22.77 -30.45
CA GLN A 533 10.37 22.16 -31.79
C GLN A 533 9.39 20.97 -31.79
N ASP A 534 8.65 20.78 -32.89
CA ASP A 534 7.69 19.67 -33.04
C ASP A 534 8.31 18.29 -32.72
N GLY A 535 9.58 18.09 -33.10
CA GLY A 535 10.34 16.86 -32.86
C GLY A 535 10.66 16.59 -31.38
N CYS A 536 10.46 17.56 -30.51
CA CYS A 536 10.81 17.55 -29.08
C CYS A 536 9.58 17.46 -28.17
N ILE A 537 8.37 17.28 -28.73
CA ILE A 537 7.12 17.06 -27.99
C ILE A 537 6.98 15.55 -27.72
N ALA A 538 7.54 15.12 -26.60
CA ALA A 538 8.03 13.77 -26.41
C ALA A 538 7.04 12.78 -25.78
N ALA A 539 6.15 13.25 -24.89
CA ALA A 539 5.18 12.41 -24.20
C ALA A 539 4.02 13.24 -23.62
N THR A 540 2.88 12.60 -23.32
CA THR A 540 1.80 13.22 -22.55
C THR A 540 1.96 13.02 -21.05
N MET A 541 2.49 11.88 -20.60
CA MET A 541 2.65 11.56 -19.17
C MET A 541 3.76 10.53 -18.95
N MET A 542 4.56 10.71 -17.88
CA MET A 542 5.58 9.72 -17.49
C MET A 542 4.96 8.58 -16.66
N LEU A 543 4.25 8.89 -15.58
CA LEU A 543 3.64 7.88 -14.70
C LEU A 543 2.20 8.23 -14.34
N HIS A 544 1.31 7.26 -14.51
CA HIS A 544 -0.07 7.32 -14.03
C HIS A 544 -0.30 6.23 -12.99
N VAL A 545 -0.53 6.60 -11.73
CA VAL A 545 -0.92 5.67 -10.66
C VAL A 545 -2.43 5.75 -10.47
N THR A 546 -3.16 4.76 -10.96
CA THR A 546 -4.62 4.82 -11.10
C THR A 546 -5.34 4.50 -9.79
N SER A 547 -6.65 4.76 -9.74
CA SER A 547 -7.43 4.68 -8.49
C SER A 547 -7.48 3.29 -7.85
N GLY A 548 -7.63 2.24 -8.65
CA GLY A 548 -7.64 0.86 -8.17
C GLY A 548 -6.27 0.29 -7.78
N SER A 549 -5.20 1.08 -7.83
CA SER A 549 -3.83 0.63 -7.67
C SER A 549 -3.24 0.98 -6.31
N SER A 550 -2.11 0.36 -5.98
CA SER A 550 -1.23 0.76 -4.88
C SER A 550 0.22 0.42 -5.19
N GLY A 551 1.20 1.08 -4.54
CA GLY A 551 2.59 0.86 -4.92
C GLY A 551 3.63 1.40 -3.94
N TYR A 552 4.81 0.80 -3.97
CA TYR A 552 6.02 1.27 -3.27
C TYR A 552 7.06 1.73 -4.29
N PHE A 553 7.32 3.03 -4.38
CA PHE A 553 8.26 3.64 -5.31
C PHE A 553 9.46 4.20 -4.53
N GLU A 554 10.64 3.60 -4.67
CA GLU A 554 11.86 4.01 -3.97
C GLU A 554 12.98 4.33 -4.96
N ASN A 555 13.62 5.49 -4.79
CA ASN A 555 14.63 6.01 -5.72
C ASN A 555 14.13 6.03 -7.18
N MET A 556 13.00 6.70 -7.42
CA MET A 556 12.42 6.85 -8.75
C MET A 556 12.58 8.29 -9.23
N TRP A 557 13.21 8.46 -10.38
CA TRP A 557 13.42 9.78 -10.98
C TRP A 557 12.69 9.86 -12.31
N ALA A 558 11.71 10.77 -12.41
CA ALA A 558 10.97 11.06 -13.62
C ALA A 558 11.50 12.35 -14.26
N TRP A 559 12.48 12.22 -15.15
CA TRP A 559 13.22 13.36 -15.69
C TRP A 559 12.91 13.62 -17.16
N VAL A 560 12.44 14.83 -17.44
CA VAL A 560 12.39 15.39 -18.79
C VAL A 560 13.68 16.16 -19.02
N ALA A 561 14.44 15.81 -20.05
CA ALA A 561 15.81 16.29 -20.17
C ALA A 561 15.90 17.82 -20.33
N ASP A 562 16.56 18.46 -19.36
CA ASP A 562 16.93 19.88 -19.42
C ASP A 562 18.27 20.11 -20.14
N HIS A 563 19.11 19.07 -20.26
CA HIS A 563 20.38 19.07 -20.98
C HIS A 563 20.71 17.74 -21.68
N ASP A 564 21.68 17.79 -22.61
CA ASP A 564 22.16 16.62 -23.35
C ASP A 564 23.34 15.93 -22.63
N LEU A 565 23.11 14.72 -22.12
CA LEU A 565 24.09 13.90 -21.39
C LEU A 565 25.24 13.38 -22.25
N ASP A 566 25.15 13.46 -23.58
CA ASP A 566 26.24 13.02 -24.46
C ASP A 566 26.89 14.19 -25.20
N ASP A 567 26.47 15.43 -24.92
CA ASP A 567 27.20 16.62 -25.35
C ASP A 567 28.36 16.91 -24.38
N ALA A 568 29.51 17.27 -24.93
CA ALA A 568 30.74 17.45 -24.14
C ALA A 568 30.66 18.60 -23.11
N LEU A 569 29.68 19.50 -23.24
CA LEU A 569 29.47 20.63 -22.34
C LEU A 569 28.20 20.47 -21.48
N ASN A 570 27.52 19.32 -21.53
CA ASN A 570 26.16 19.15 -20.97
C ASN A 570 25.24 20.31 -21.41
N THR A 571 25.22 20.61 -22.71
CA THR A 571 24.46 21.76 -23.24
C THR A 571 22.96 21.58 -22.96
N GLN A 572 22.32 22.63 -22.45
CA GLN A 572 20.87 22.68 -22.22
C GLN A 572 20.05 22.44 -23.51
N ILE A 573 18.85 21.90 -23.37
CA ILE A 573 17.92 21.57 -24.47
C ILE A 573 16.46 21.82 -24.07
N SER A 574 15.58 21.99 -25.06
CA SER A 574 14.13 22.14 -24.86
C SER A 574 13.36 20.87 -25.25
N VAL A 575 13.10 19.99 -24.29
CA VAL A 575 12.24 18.80 -24.46
C VAL A 575 10.94 18.98 -23.68
N ALA A 576 9.81 18.58 -24.28
CA ALA A 576 8.49 18.84 -23.73
C ALA A 576 7.73 17.54 -23.43
N VAL A 577 7.32 17.39 -22.18
CA VAL A 577 6.34 16.39 -21.72
C VAL A 577 5.26 17.13 -20.97
N ALA A 578 3.99 16.74 -21.16
CA ALA A 578 2.90 17.48 -20.54
C ALA A 578 2.87 17.26 -19.01
N ARG A 579 2.94 16.01 -18.54
CA ARG A 579 2.69 15.65 -17.14
C ARG A 579 3.81 14.75 -16.59
N GLY A 580 4.20 15.00 -15.35
CA GLY A 580 5.11 14.12 -14.62
C GLY A 580 4.39 12.89 -14.12
N ILE A 581 3.88 12.98 -12.89
CA ILE A 581 3.26 11.89 -12.13
C ILE A 581 1.85 12.29 -11.69
N LEU A 582 0.85 11.49 -12.07
CA LEU A 582 -0.53 11.59 -11.57
C LEU A 582 -0.79 10.44 -10.60
N VAL A 583 -1.30 10.75 -9.40
CA VAL A 583 -1.58 9.79 -8.32
C VAL A 583 -3.06 9.88 -7.94
N GLU A 584 -3.81 8.83 -8.26
CA GLU A 584 -5.23 8.67 -7.92
C GLU A 584 -5.48 7.46 -7.00
N SER A 585 -4.42 6.74 -6.65
CA SER A 585 -4.44 5.52 -5.82
C SER A 585 -5.26 5.70 -4.55
N GLN A 586 -6.11 4.71 -4.25
CA GLN A 586 -6.80 4.59 -2.97
C GLN A 586 -5.92 4.00 -1.85
N GLY A 587 -4.63 3.79 -2.14
CA GLY A 587 -3.61 3.38 -1.19
C GLY A 587 -3.60 1.89 -0.82
N PRO A 588 -2.67 1.49 0.07
CA PRO A 588 -1.59 2.34 0.61
C PRO A 588 -0.46 2.54 -0.41
N THR A 589 0.03 3.77 -0.56
CA THR A 589 1.05 4.11 -1.57
C THR A 589 2.22 4.91 -0.97
N TRP A 590 3.45 4.56 -1.36
CA TRP A 590 4.69 5.18 -0.86
C TRP A 590 5.56 5.72 -1.99
N PHE A 591 5.98 6.98 -1.88
CA PHE A 591 6.97 7.63 -2.74
C PHE A 591 8.18 8.07 -1.92
N LEU A 592 9.23 7.25 -1.90
CA LEU A 592 10.42 7.46 -1.09
C LEU A 592 11.62 7.90 -1.92
N GLY A 593 12.09 9.13 -1.69
CA GLY A 593 13.19 9.72 -2.45
C GLY A 593 12.90 9.79 -3.95
N THR A 594 11.69 10.20 -4.31
CA THR A 594 11.28 10.33 -5.72
C THR A 594 11.40 11.77 -6.20
N ALA A 595 11.74 11.93 -7.48
CA ALA A 595 11.80 13.24 -8.12
C ALA A 595 11.03 13.23 -9.44
N SER A 596 10.34 14.34 -9.75
CA SER A 596 9.73 14.57 -11.06
C SER A 596 10.05 15.97 -11.53
N GLU A 597 10.64 16.11 -12.70
CA GLU A 597 11.21 17.38 -13.14
C GLU A 597 10.88 17.71 -14.59
N HIS A 598 10.70 19.00 -14.83
CA HIS A 598 10.62 19.68 -16.12
C HIS A 598 9.44 19.29 -17.03
N SER A 599 8.37 18.75 -16.46
CA SER A 599 7.08 18.61 -17.16
C SER A 599 6.37 19.96 -17.26
N ILE A 600 5.62 20.20 -18.34
CA ILE A 600 5.05 21.53 -18.65
C ILE A 600 3.83 21.86 -17.78
N LEU A 601 2.96 20.90 -17.46
CA LEU A 601 1.72 21.16 -16.72
C LEU A 601 1.93 21.02 -15.21
N TYR A 602 2.46 19.88 -14.78
CA TYR A 602 2.77 19.61 -13.38
C TYR A 602 3.82 18.51 -13.23
N GLN A 603 4.53 18.51 -12.11
CA GLN A 603 5.44 17.43 -11.73
C GLN A 603 4.72 16.33 -10.95
N TYR A 604 3.99 16.68 -9.89
CA TYR A 604 3.11 15.77 -9.14
C TYR A 604 1.68 16.31 -9.11
N ASN A 605 0.71 15.42 -9.28
CA ASN A 605 -0.70 15.70 -9.03
C ASN A 605 -1.29 14.58 -8.17
N PHE A 606 -1.58 14.89 -6.90
CA PHE A 606 -2.30 14.01 -5.99
C PHE A 606 -3.77 14.37 -6.04
N PHE A 607 -4.56 13.52 -6.69
CA PHE A 607 -5.96 13.78 -6.93
C PHE A 607 -6.82 12.61 -6.48
N ASN A 608 -7.80 12.87 -5.60
CA ASN A 608 -8.69 11.84 -5.08
C ASN A 608 -7.91 10.63 -4.53
N SER A 609 -6.72 10.86 -3.94
CA SER A 609 -5.84 9.81 -3.45
C SER A 609 -6.03 9.59 -1.96
N LEU A 610 -6.03 8.34 -1.51
CA LEU A 610 -6.18 7.94 -0.11
C LEU A 610 -4.92 7.25 0.40
N ASN A 611 -4.57 7.45 1.67
CA ASN A 611 -3.50 6.74 2.38
C ASN A 611 -2.18 6.74 1.59
N THR A 612 -1.60 7.93 1.43
CA THR A 612 -0.37 8.13 0.66
C THR A 612 0.72 8.77 1.50
N PHE A 613 1.90 8.17 1.48
CA PHE A 613 3.11 8.71 2.09
C PHE A 613 4.14 9.07 1.02
N ALA A 614 4.64 10.30 1.02
CA ALA A 614 5.70 10.74 0.11
C ALA A 614 6.81 11.43 0.91
N GLY A 615 8.08 11.21 0.59
CA GLY A 615 9.17 11.88 1.32
C GLY A 615 10.60 11.45 0.94
N MET A 616 11.56 12.36 0.82
CA MET A 616 11.35 13.72 0.30
C MET A 616 11.02 13.62 -1.18
N ILE A 617 10.02 14.39 -1.63
CA ILE A 617 9.81 14.62 -3.07
C ILE A 617 10.66 15.80 -3.54
N GLN A 618 11.11 15.76 -4.79
CA GLN A 618 11.86 16.88 -5.39
C GLN A 618 11.33 17.21 -6.79
N THR A 619 11.29 18.50 -7.14
CA THR A 619 10.81 18.99 -8.43
C THR A 619 11.56 20.21 -8.95
N GLU A 620 11.71 20.30 -10.27
CA GLU A 620 12.10 21.52 -10.98
C GLU A 620 11.13 21.86 -12.10
N SER A 621 10.82 23.15 -12.29
CA SER A 621 10.08 23.62 -13.47
C SER A 621 10.95 23.57 -14.74
N PRO A 622 10.38 23.39 -15.94
CA PRO A 622 11.15 23.41 -17.19
C PRO A 622 11.80 24.78 -17.45
N TYR A 623 13.09 24.78 -17.79
CA TYR A 623 13.92 26.00 -17.84
C TYR A 623 13.50 27.01 -18.91
N PHE A 624 12.74 26.56 -19.92
CA PHE A 624 12.31 27.37 -21.06
C PHE A 624 10.97 28.12 -20.84
N GLN A 625 10.26 27.89 -19.73
CA GLN A 625 9.00 28.58 -19.45
C GLN A 625 9.24 30.07 -19.17
N TYR A 626 8.18 30.90 -19.20
CA TYR A 626 8.19 32.38 -19.24
C TYR A 626 8.09 33.01 -20.66
N MET A 627 7.60 32.29 -21.67
CA MET A 627 7.22 32.89 -22.96
C MET A 627 5.87 32.35 -23.43
N THR A 628 5.08 33.12 -24.18
CA THR A 628 3.78 32.68 -24.72
C THR A 628 3.86 31.39 -25.56
N ALA A 629 5.01 31.11 -26.18
CA ALA A 629 5.20 29.89 -26.99
C ALA A 629 5.63 28.66 -26.16
N THR A 630 5.97 28.85 -24.88
CA THR A 630 6.49 27.83 -23.97
C THR A 630 5.78 27.77 -22.62
N GLU A 631 4.82 28.67 -22.37
CA GLU A 631 3.94 28.69 -21.21
C GLU A 631 3.02 27.48 -21.16
N SER A 632 2.46 27.19 -19.99
CA SER A 632 1.45 26.14 -19.80
C SER A 632 0.07 26.65 -20.26
N PRO A 633 -0.76 25.83 -20.95
CA PRO A 633 -0.52 24.44 -21.33
C PRO A 633 0.22 24.32 -22.68
N GLY A 634 0.50 25.44 -23.33
CA GLY A 634 1.33 25.55 -24.52
C GLY A 634 0.94 24.58 -25.63
N VAL A 635 1.92 23.83 -26.12
CA VAL A 635 1.76 22.82 -27.17
C VAL A 635 0.82 21.66 -26.77
N PHE A 636 0.51 21.51 -25.49
CA PHE A 636 -0.32 20.44 -24.94
C PHE A 636 -1.77 20.84 -24.67
N ASN A 637 -2.20 22.03 -25.11
CA ASN A 637 -3.57 22.53 -24.87
C ASN A 637 -4.68 21.56 -25.32
N SER A 638 -4.48 20.78 -26.39
CA SER A 638 -5.47 19.78 -26.84
C SER A 638 -5.52 18.52 -25.98
N SER A 639 -4.56 18.32 -25.08
CA SER A 639 -4.52 17.19 -24.14
C SER A 639 -5.10 17.52 -22.77
N VAL A 640 -5.36 18.80 -22.48
CA VAL A 640 -5.91 19.24 -21.19
C VAL A 640 -7.35 18.77 -21.06
N GLY A 641 -7.68 18.19 -19.91
CA GLY A 641 -8.99 17.60 -19.63
C GLY A 641 -9.14 16.15 -20.11
N LEU A 642 -8.06 15.53 -20.59
CA LEU A 642 -8.03 14.09 -20.87
C LEU A 642 -7.75 13.26 -19.61
N PHE A 643 -7.10 13.87 -18.61
CA PHE A 643 -6.83 13.24 -17.33
C PHE A 643 -7.54 14.02 -16.23
N SER A 644 -7.87 13.32 -15.15
CA SER A 644 -8.51 13.92 -13.99
C SER A 644 -7.62 15.03 -13.39
N ASN A 645 -8.28 16.08 -12.88
CA ASN A 645 -7.62 17.22 -12.23
C ASN A 645 -6.49 17.88 -13.05
N ASP A 646 -6.60 17.88 -14.38
CA ASP A 646 -5.68 18.65 -15.21
C ASP A 646 -5.77 20.16 -14.90
N PRO A 647 -4.64 20.86 -14.74
CA PRO A 647 -4.64 22.28 -14.43
C PRO A 647 -5.24 23.12 -15.56
N VAL A 648 -5.90 24.21 -15.17
CA VAL A 648 -6.43 25.21 -16.09
C VAL A 648 -5.45 26.37 -16.20
N PHE A 649 -5.18 26.81 -17.43
CA PHE A 649 -4.30 27.94 -17.71
C PHE A 649 -4.95 28.87 -18.77
N PRO A 650 -5.03 30.20 -18.54
CA PRO A 650 -4.74 30.86 -17.27
C PRO A 650 -5.78 30.49 -16.22
N ASP A 651 -5.29 30.29 -15.00
CA ASP A 651 -6.13 30.09 -13.82
C ASP A 651 -6.62 31.46 -13.30
N SER A 652 -7.91 31.53 -12.98
CA SER A 652 -8.57 32.73 -12.46
C SER A 652 -8.11 33.16 -11.07
N THR A 653 -7.47 32.28 -10.30
CA THR A 653 -6.99 32.61 -8.95
C THR A 653 -5.62 33.30 -8.94
N CYS A 654 -4.88 33.26 -10.05
CA CYS A 654 -3.61 33.97 -10.17
C CYS A 654 -3.82 35.43 -10.57
N THR A 655 -3.20 36.36 -9.84
CA THR A 655 -3.32 37.81 -10.11
C THR A 655 -2.03 38.46 -10.62
N ALA A 656 -0.97 37.66 -10.79
CA ALA A 656 0.31 38.11 -11.35
C ALA A 656 0.25 38.21 -12.89
N ASP A 657 1.40 38.45 -13.52
CA ASP A 657 1.51 38.42 -14.99
C ASP A 657 1.24 37.01 -15.52
N ASP A 658 0.55 36.89 -16.66
CA ASP A 658 0.19 35.60 -17.26
C ASP A 658 1.42 34.69 -17.43
N LEU A 659 2.61 35.23 -17.74
CA LEU A 659 3.83 34.42 -17.92
C LEU A 659 4.40 33.86 -16.61
N LEU A 660 4.08 34.47 -15.47
CA LEU A 660 4.43 33.97 -14.14
C LEU A 660 3.39 32.98 -13.61
N CYS A 661 2.15 33.08 -14.08
CA CYS A 661 1.02 32.24 -13.69
C CYS A 661 0.89 30.97 -14.56
N ASN A 662 1.13 31.08 -15.86
CA ASN A 662 1.07 30.01 -16.86
C ASN A 662 2.37 29.20 -16.84
N PHE A 663 2.71 28.69 -15.67
CA PHE A 663 3.91 27.94 -15.37
C PHE A 663 3.55 26.54 -14.88
N SER A 664 4.50 25.61 -14.94
CA SER A 664 4.29 24.25 -14.44
C SER A 664 4.11 24.21 -12.93
N TRP A 665 3.13 23.47 -12.43
CA TRP A 665 2.98 23.23 -10.99
C TRP A 665 4.04 22.25 -10.48
N ALA A 666 4.62 22.52 -9.32
CA ALA A 666 5.46 21.54 -8.65
C ALA A 666 4.59 20.41 -8.08
N VAL A 667 3.56 20.77 -7.33
CA VAL A 667 2.61 19.83 -6.71
C VAL A 667 1.20 20.39 -6.82
N MET A 668 0.26 19.57 -7.29
CA MET A 668 -1.18 19.84 -7.21
C MET A 668 -1.82 18.84 -6.24
N ILE A 669 -2.74 19.31 -5.42
CA ILE A 669 -3.42 18.51 -4.39
C ILE A 669 -4.91 18.84 -4.43
N PHE A 670 -5.75 17.83 -4.59
CA PHE A 670 -7.20 17.99 -4.58
C PHE A 670 -7.91 16.70 -4.14
N GLU A 671 -8.90 16.81 -3.25
CA GLU A 671 -9.70 15.67 -2.76
C GLU A 671 -8.86 14.54 -2.14
N THR A 672 -7.77 14.87 -1.46
CA THR A 672 -6.90 13.83 -0.87
C THR A 672 -7.28 13.51 0.56
N THR A 673 -7.13 12.24 0.98
CA THR A 673 -7.36 11.83 2.37
C THR A 673 -6.13 11.12 2.91
N ASN A 674 -5.65 11.56 4.08
CA ASN A 674 -4.46 10.99 4.73
C ASN A 674 -3.23 10.99 3.80
N LEU A 675 -2.91 12.17 3.27
CA LEU A 675 -1.70 12.42 2.47
C LEU A 675 -0.64 13.08 3.36
N THR A 676 0.48 12.41 3.56
CA THR A 676 1.66 12.98 4.23
C THR A 676 2.81 13.16 3.25
N ILE A 677 3.28 14.39 3.08
CA ILE A 677 4.51 14.75 2.37
C ILE A 677 5.60 15.10 3.41
N ALA A 678 6.43 14.11 3.76
CA ALA A 678 7.55 14.21 4.70
C ALA A 678 8.81 14.75 3.99
N GLY A 679 8.85 16.06 3.81
CA GLY A 679 9.90 16.78 3.08
C GLY A 679 9.53 17.01 1.61
N ALA A 680 9.68 18.25 1.14
CA ALA A 680 9.53 18.60 -0.27
C ALA A 680 10.56 19.64 -0.69
N GLY A 681 11.31 19.39 -1.76
CA GLY A 681 12.24 20.34 -2.37
C GLY A 681 11.75 20.81 -3.74
N LEU A 682 11.16 21.99 -3.84
CA LEU A 682 10.43 22.44 -5.03
C LEU A 682 11.07 23.70 -5.63
N TYR A 683 11.67 23.62 -6.82
CA TYR A 683 12.56 24.66 -7.33
C TYR A 683 12.10 25.25 -8.67
N SER A 684 12.24 26.56 -8.81
CA SER A 684 12.09 27.27 -10.07
C SER A 684 13.31 28.17 -10.28
N TRP A 685 14.12 27.86 -11.30
CA TRP A 685 15.44 28.47 -11.47
C TRP A 685 15.51 29.56 -12.54
N TYR A 686 14.54 29.60 -13.45
CA TYR A 686 14.71 30.31 -14.71
C TYR A 686 13.48 31.11 -15.11
N ASP A 687 13.74 32.30 -15.64
CA ASP A 687 12.90 32.98 -16.61
C ASP A 687 13.52 32.68 -17.99
N ASN A 688 12.98 31.71 -18.72
CA ASN A 688 13.43 31.33 -20.06
C ASN A 688 14.97 31.26 -20.21
N TYR A 689 15.58 30.33 -19.48
CA TYR A 689 17.04 30.11 -19.41
C TYR A 689 17.88 31.23 -18.76
N ASP A 690 17.28 32.34 -18.30
CA ASP A 690 17.97 33.37 -17.52
C ASP A 690 17.70 33.23 -16.02
N GLN A 691 18.67 32.72 -15.27
CA GLN A 691 18.59 32.68 -13.80
C GLN A 691 18.84 34.04 -13.15
N SER A 692 19.60 34.91 -13.82
CA SER A 692 20.18 36.12 -13.22
C SER A 692 19.14 37.20 -12.91
N VAL A 693 17.94 37.06 -13.46
CA VAL A 693 16.86 38.04 -13.34
C VAL A 693 15.86 37.72 -12.24
N CYS A 694 15.78 36.45 -11.79
CA CYS A 694 14.64 35.98 -10.99
C CYS A 694 15.00 35.20 -9.72
N VAL A 695 16.10 34.43 -9.68
CA VAL A 695 16.41 33.56 -8.52
C VAL A 695 16.64 34.37 -7.26
N ASP A 696 17.51 35.39 -7.35
CA ASP A 696 17.82 36.26 -6.21
C ASP A 696 16.67 37.20 -5.83
N ALA A 697 15.74 37.43 -6.76
CA ALA A 697 14.52 38.18 -6.52
C ALA A 697 13.37 37.29 -6.01
N GLN A 698 13.59 35.96 -5.92
CA GLN A 698 12.62 34.95 -5.50
C GLN A 698 11.30 35.02 -6.30
N ASN A 699 11.40 35.19 -7.62
CA ASN A 699 10.22 35.43 -8.48
C ASN A 699 10.35 34.87 -9.91
N CYS A 700 11.05 33.74 -10.10
CA CYS A 700 11.08 33.01 -11.37
C CYS A 700 9.70 32.49 -11.76
N GLN A 701 8.89 32.14 -10.75
CA GLN A 701 7.54 31.63 -10.91
C GLN A 701 6.63 32.18 -9.81
N GLN A 702 5.33 32.36 -10.10
CA GLN A 702 4.42 32.89 -9.08
C GLN A 702 4.14 31.87 -7.97
N ARG A 703 3.81 30.62 -8.31
CA ARG A 703 3.25 29.63 -7.36
C ARG A 703 3.79 28.22 -7.65
N LEU A 704 4.13 27.46 -6.61
CA LEU A 704 4.67 26.09 -6.75
C LEU A 704 3.67 24.99 -6.34
N VAL A 705 3.04 25.13 -5.18
CA VAL A 705 2.03 24.17 -4.68
C VAL A 705 0.63 24.76 -4.85
N ASP A 706 -0.25 24.02 -5.53
CA ASP A 706 -1.68 24.32 -5.65
C ASP A 706 -2.47 23.36 -4.76
N ASN A 707 -2.96 23.85 -3.63
CA ASN A 707 -3.93 23.15 -2.81
C ASN A 707 -5.34 23.61 -3.21
N GLN A 708 -6.10 22.73 -3.85
CA GLN A 708 -7.44 23.03 -4.35
C GLN A 708 -8.55 22.72 -3.34
N GLY A 709 -8.18 22.25 -2.13
CA GLY A 709 -9.08 21.96 -1.03
C GLY A 709 -9.76 20.59 -1.10
N SER A 710 -10.78 20.40 -0.25
CA SER A 710 -11.46 19.13 -0.01
C SER A 710 -10.54 18.01 0.48
N ASN A 711 -9.46 18.36 1.18
CA ASN A 711 -8.53 17.38 1.73
C ASN A 711 -8.83 17.09 3.20
N ASP A 712 -8.76 15.81 3.57
CA ASP A 712 -8.83 15.38 4.96
C ASP A 712 -7.45 14.87 5.40
N GLN A 713 -6.92 15.35 6.51
CA GLN A 713 -5.61 14.93 7.03
C GLN A 713 -4.46 15.09 6.01
N LEU A 714 -4.35 16.27 5.40
CA LEU A 714 -3.23 16.66 4.53
C LEU A 714 -2.11 17.30 5.36
N TYR A 715 -0.92 16.70 5.32
CA TYR A 715 0.25 17.22 6.02
C TYR A 715 1.44 17.38 5.09
N ILE A 716 1.97 18.60 4.98
CA ILE A 716 3.22 18.88 4.26
C ILE A 716 4.23 19.42 5.25
N PHE A 717 5.37 18.75 5.35
CA PHE A 717 6.43 19.10 6.29
C PHE A 717 7.73 19.39 5.58
N ASN A 718 8.57 20.23 6.18
CA ASN A 718 9.87 20.64 5.62
C ASN A 718 9.75 20.99 4.13
N LEU A 719 8.81 21.90 3.81
CA LEU A 719 8.57 22.38 2.45
C LEU A 719 9.62 23.45 2.13
N VAL A 720 10.58 23.11 1.28
CA VAL A 720 11.66 23.97 0.82
C VAL A 720 11.38 24.42 -0.60
N THR A 721 11.45 25.73 -0.85
CA THR A 721 11.23 26.30 -2.19
C THR A 721 12.32 27.26 -2.61
N ILE A 722 12.62 27.29 -3.91
CA ILE A 722 13.55 28.25 -4.52
C ILE A 722 12.87 28.96 -5.69
N GLY A 723 13.06 30.29 -5.77
CA GLY A 723 12.68 31.09 -6.93
C GLY A 723 11.18 31.31 -7.14
N ALA A 724 10.34 31.03 -6.14
CA ALA A 724 8.90 31.28 -6.21
C ALA A 724 8.45 32.38 -5.25
N VAL A 725 7.38 33.09 -5.62
CA VAL A 725 6.74 34.11 -4.77
C VAL A 725 5.88 33.44 -3.69
N GLU A 726 5.05 32.49 -4.11
CA GLU A 726 4.14 31.72 -3.27
C GLU A 726 4.67 30.29 -3.19
N MET A 727 5.04 29.86 -1.98
CA MET A 727 5.47 28.49 -1.73
C MET A 727 4.29 27.54 -1.93
N LEU A 728 3.15 27.95 -1.39
CA LEU A 728 1.88 27.25 -1.43
C LEU A 728 0.74 28.25 -1.56
N SER A 729 -0.18 27.94 -2.46
CA SER A 729 -1.43 28.67 -2.68
C SER A 729 -2.58 27.69 -2.42
N ASP A 730 -3.34 27.93 -1.36
CA ASP A 730 -4.62 27.25 -1.11
C ASP A 730 -5.71 28.04 -1.82
N THR A 731 -6.12 27.53 -2.96
CA THR A 731 -7.09 28.18 -3.85
C THR A 731 -8.53 28.00 -3.37
N ALA A 732 -8.79 27.05 -2.46
CA ALA A 732 -10.11 26.87 -1.84
C ALA A 732 -10.37 27.92 -0.76
N THR A 733 -9.40 28.17 0.12
CA THR A 733 -9.54 29.15 1.21
C THR A 733 -9.02 30.55 0.85
N GLY A 734 -8.22 30.65 -0.22
CA GLY A 734 -7.50 31.86 -0.61
C GLY A 734 -6.26 32.13 0.26
N THR A 735 -5.81 31.15 1.05
CA THR A 735 -4.63 31.25 1.90
C THR A 735 -3.36 31.13 1.07
N ILE A 736 -2.38 32.00 1.33
CA ILE A 736 -1.11 32.03 0.59
C ILE A 736 0.05 32.00 1.57
N ILE A 737 0.97 31.06 1.37
CA ILE A 737 2.25 31.01 2.08
C ILE A 737 3.33 31.64 1.21
N TYR A 738 3.72 32.87 1.57
CA TYR A 738 4.75 33.60 0.84
C TYR A 738 6.16 33.13 1.18
N ALA A 739 7.00 32.99 0.15
CA ALA A 739 8.42 32.64 0.29
C ALA A 739 9.19 33.69 1.10
N ALA A 740 8.90 34.98 0.88
CA ALA A 740 9.58 36.09 1.55
C ALA A 740 9.45 36.07 3.09
N ASN A 741 8.35 35.49 3.62
CA ASN A 741 8.13 35.36 5.07
C ASN A 741 8.88 34.16 5.67
N ASN A 742 9.36 33.25 4.81
CA ASN A 742 9.95 31.98 5.15
C ASN A 742 11.40 31.85 4.64
N THR A 743 11.99 32.93 4.13
CA THR A 743 13.38 32.93 3.63
C THR A 743 14.34 32.61 4.78
N GLN A 744 15.00 31.46 4.66
CA GLN A 744 15.95 30.95 5.67
C GLN A 744 17.39 31.31 5.34
N ALA A 745 17.73 31.28 4.05
CA ALA A 745 19.09 31.52 3.56
C ALA A 745 19.50 33.00 3.65
N ILE A 746 20.78 33.24 3.96
CA ILE A 746 21.37 34.59 3.96
C ILE A 746 22.06 34.99 2.65
N GLY A 747 22.08 34.11 1.65
CA GLY A 747 22.75 34.35 0.38
C GLY A 747 22.25 33.45 -0.74
N HIS A 748 22.75 33.69 -1.94
CA HIS A 748 22.38 32.95 -3.14
C HIS A 748 22.68 31.44 -3.03
N PRO A 749 21.75 30.56 -3.43
CA PRO A 749 20.36 30.88 -3.78
C PRO A 749 19.54 31.19 -2.52
N PHE A 750 18.62 32.16 -2.56
CA PHE A 750 17.71 32.40 -1.44
C PHE A 750 16.59 31.35 -1.42
N TRP A 751 16.76 30.30 -0.62
CA TRP A 751 15.69 29.33 -0.37
C TRP A 751 14.81 29.75 0.82
N SER A 752 13.55 29.35 0.74
CA SER A 752 12.54 29.53 1.78
C SER A 752 12.07 28.19 2.29
N ILE A 753 11.71 28.11 3.57
CA ILE A 753 11.26 26.86 4.19
C ILE A 753 10.08 27.07 5.14
N LEU A 754 9.10 26.18 5.02
CA LEU A 754 7.99 26.03 5.97
C LEU A 754 8.15 24.71 6.72
N GLY A 755 8.10 24.74 8.04
CA GLY A 755 8.23 23.55 8.89
C GLY A 755 7.00 22.63 8.77
N ALA A 756 5.80 23.21 8.80
CA ALA A 756 4.56 22.48 8.53
C ALA A 756 3.47 23.35 7.90
N TYR A 757 2.76 22.74 6.96
CA TYR A 757 1.42 23.10 6.51
C TYR A 757 0.49 21.94 6.90
N LEU A 758 -0.59 22.26 7.63
CA LEU A 758 -1.50 21.27 8.18
C LEU A 758 -2.91 21.64 7.73
N ASP A 759 -3.42 20.89 6.77
CA ASP A 759 -4.75 21.08 6.23
C ASP A 759 -5.61 19.88 6.65
N ASP A 760 -6.26 20.04 7.79
CA ASP A 760 -7.23 19.08 8.31
C ASP A 760 -8.65 19.55 7.98
N PHE A 761 -8.84 20.08 6.77
CA PHE A 761 -10.15 20.50 6.28
C PHE A 761 -11.04 19.27 6.07
N SER A 762 -11.56 18.72 7.17
CA SER A 762 -12.91 18.19 7.14
C SER A 762 -13.71 19.26 6.42
N THR A 763 -14.38 18.90 5.32
CA THR A 763 -15.43 19.76 4.80
C THR A 763 -16.25 20.16 6.02
N GLU A 764 -16.24 21.45 6.35
CA GLU A 764 -17.43 22.00 6.94
C GLU A 764 -18.49 21.70 5.88
N ILE A 765 -19.24 20.60 6.08
CA ILE A 765 -20.66 20.65 5.79
C ILE A 765 -21.05 21.93 6.49
N THR A 766 -21.34 22.98 5.72
CA THR A 766 -21.84 24.24 6.23
C THR A 766 -23.04 23.89 7.09
N SER A 767 -22.80 23.71 8.39
CA SER A 767 -23.83 23.95 9.37
C SER A 767 -24.03 25.44 9.22
N CYS A 768 -25.04 25.82 8.45
CA CYS A 768 -25.53 27.18 8.47
C CYS A 768 -25.75 27.48 9.95
N ASP A 769 -24.99 28.45 10.49
CA ASP A 769 -25.29 28.98 11.81
C ASP A 769 -26.76 29.40 11.81
N ASP A 770 -27.47 29.31 12.95
CA ASP A 770 -28.90 29.63 13.08
C ASP A 770 -29.28 31.04 12.53
N ASP A 771 -28.29 31.88 12.22
CA ASP A 771 -28.39 33.27 11.81
C ASP A 771 -27.87 33.55 10.37
N ASP A 772 -27.49 32.55 9.57
CA ASP A 772 -26.96 32.74 8.19
C ASP A 772 -28.10 32.92 7.15
N GLU A 773 -28.20 34.12 6.56
CA GLU A 773 -29.21 34.49 5.55
C GLU A 773 -28.69 34.43 4.09
N THR A 774 -27.59 33.74 3.80
CA THR A 774 -27.08 33.58 2.43
C THR A 774 -28.01 32.70 1.57
N ALA A 775 -28.13 33.02 0.28
CA ALA A 775 -29.10 32.36 -0.62
C ALA A 775 -28.85 30.85 -0.83
N ASP A 776 -27.64 30.39 -0.54
CA ASP A 776 -27.25 28.97 -0.60
C ASP A 776 -27.62 28.23 0.71
N CYS A 777 -27.71 28.93 1.84
CA CYS A 777 -28.23 28.42 3.13
C CYS A 777 -29.76 28.54 3.28
N ASP A 778 -30.43 29.34 2.45
CA ASP A 778 -31.89 29.56 2.50
C ASP A 778 -32.69 28.55 1.66
N THR A 779 -32.21 27.30 1.58
CA THR A 779 -32.97 26.18 1.00
C THR A 779 -33.14 25.05 1.99
N GLU A 780 -34.16 25.14 2.85
CA GLU A 780 -34.71 23.94 3.48
C GLU A 780 -35.28 23.02 2.38
N PRO A 781 -34.75 21.80 2.17
CA PRO A 781 -35.50 20.80 1.44
C PRO A 781 -36.64 20.32 2.37
N ASP A 782 -37.76 21.02 2.31
CA ASP A 782 -38.96 20.72 3.08
C ASP A 782 -39.63 19.47 2.47
N CYS A 783 -39.10 18.29 2.80
CA CYS A 783 -39.71 17.03 2.41
C CYS A 783 -41.15 17.03 2.92
N ASP A 784 -42.13 16.81 2.04
CA ASP A 784 -43.54 16.78 2.44
C ASP A 784 -43.77 15.62 3.42
N VAL A 785 -43.71 15.91 4.71
CA VAL A 785 -43.90 14.94 5.80
C VAL A 785 -45.31 14.36 5.83
N THR A 786 -46.25 14.86 5.02
CA THR A 786 -47.58 14.29 4.85
C THR A 786 -47.64 13.21 3.76
N LEU A 787 -46.61 13.14 2.91
CA LEU A 787 -46.44 12.08 1.91
C LEU A 787 -45.84 10.83 2.57
N SER A 788 -46.44 9.68 2.33
CA SER A 788 -46.00 8.39 2.85
C SER A 788 -46.22 7.29 1.83
N PHE A 789 -45.40 6.25 1.91
CA PHE A 789 -45.44 5.11 1.01
C PHE A 789 -45.48 3.82 1.82
N ASP A 790 -46.33 2.88 1.40
CA ASP A 790 -46.53 1.61 2.12
C ASP A 790 -45.50 0.53 1.73
N THR A 791 -44.81 0.70 0.59
CA THR A 791 -43.88 -0.30 0.03
C THR A 791 -42.71 0.38 -0.70
N MET A 792 -41.58 -0.33 -0.78
CA MET A 792 -40.38 0.13 -1.49
C MET A 792 -40.70 0.35 -2.97
N GLU A 793 -41.48 -0.53 -3.59
CA GLU A 793 -41.87 -0.40 -4.99
C GLU A 793 -42.77 0.82 -5.26
N ALA A 794 -43.63 1.19 -4.30
CA ALA A 794 -44.45 2.41 -4.42
C ALA A 794 -43.61 3.69 -4.30
N LEU A 795 -42.58 3.68 -3.44
CA LEU A 795 -41.61 4.78 -3.34
C LEU A 795 -40.80 4.90 -4.64
N ALA A 796 -40.27 3.79 -5.15
CA ALA A 796 -39.53 3.74 -6.41
C ALA A 796 -40.36 4.26 -7.59
N ALA A 797 -41.62 3.88 -7.68
CA ALA A 797 -42.53 4.34 -8.74
C ALA A 797 -42.86 5.84 -8.65
N ALA A 798 -42.67 6.44 -7.47
CA ALA A 798 -42.85 7.86 -7.22
C ALA A 798 -41.52 8.64 -7.29
N ALA A 799 -40.38 7.99 -7.56
CA ALA A 799 -39.09 8.65 -7.74
C ALA A 799 -39.18 9.73 -8.82
N GLY A 800 -38.68 10.94 -8.53
CA GLY A 800 -38.81 12.12 -9.37
C GLY A 800 -40.10 12.93 -9.20
N SER A 801 -41.03 12.51 -8.31
CA SER A 801 -42.20 13.33 -7.92
C SER A 801 -41.99 14.20 -6.67
N PHE A 802 -40.85 14.03 -6.02
CA PHE A 802 -40.34 14.80 -4.87
C PHE A 802 -38.82 14.98 -5.04
N PRO A 803 -38.17 15.92 -4.32
CA PRO A 803 -36.72 16.13 -4.40
C PRO A 803 -35.94 14.84 -4.05
N ASP A 804 -34.87 14.55 -4.79
CA ASP A 804 -34.12 13.29 -4.63
C ASP A 804 -33.57 13.10 -3.21
N ILE A 805 -33.20 14.21 -2.54
CA ILE A 805 -32.78 14.24 -1.13
C ILE A 805 -33.83 13.70 -0.15
N CYS A 806 -35.12 13.73 -0.52
CA CYS A 806 -36.21 13.20 0.31
C CYS A 806 -36.43 11.69 0.16
N THR A 807 -35.78 11.04 -0.82
CA THR A 807 -35.90 9.59 -1.05
C THR A 807 -35.54 8.80 0.20
N ASP A 808 -34.47 9.20 0.88
CA ASP A 808 -33.95 8.48 2.04
C ASP A 808 -34.86 8.65 3.27
N TYR A 809 -35.43 9.85 3.43
CA TYR A 809 -36.46 10.13 4.44
C TYR A 809 -37.72 9.25 4.25
N TYR A 810 -38.21 9.14 3.01
CA TYR A 810 -39.39 8.31 2.73
C TYR A 810 -39.08 6.81 2.83
N ALA A 811 -37.87 6.38 2.45
CA ALA A 811 -37.42 4.99 2.59
C ALA A 811 -37.38 4.54 4.06
N LEU A 812 -36.94 5.41 4.98
CA LEU A 812 -37.05 5.14 6.42
C LEU A 812 -38.51 5.00 6.88
N GLY A 813 -39.41 5.82 6.34
CA GLY A 813 -40.85 5.70 6.61
C GLY A 813 -41.46 4.38 6.14
N VAL A 814 -41.00 3.87 4.98
CA VAL A 814 -41.38 2.54 4.48
C VAL A 814 -40.87 1.44 5.42
N LEU A 815 -39.59 1.51 5.86
CA LEU A 815 -39.02 0.54 6.81
C LEU A 815 -39.79 0.52 8.14
N GLY A 816 -40.18 1.69 8.67
CA GLY A 816 -41.04 1.79 9.84
C GLY A 816 -42.41 1.14 9.63
N SER A 817 -43.03 1.37 8.48
CA SER A 817 -44.34 0.79 8.13
C SER A 817 -44.28 -0.73 7.98
N LEU A 818 -43.19 -1.25 7.39
CA LEU A 818 -42.94 -2.70 7.28
C LEU A 818 -42.81 -3.34 8.67
N LEU A 819 -42.10 -2.68 9.59
CA LEU A 819 -41.93 -3.15 10.95
C LEU A 819 -43.27 -3.18 11.72
N ASP A 820 -44.09 -2.14 11.59
CA ASP A 820 -45.43 -2.07 12.18
C ASP A 820 -46.36 -3.17 11.65
N ALA A 821 -46.32 -3.39 10.32
CA ALA A 821 -47.10 -4.45 9.68
C ALA A 821 -46.65 -5.85 10.14
N ALA A 822 -45.34 -6.07 10.32
CA ALA A 822 -44.81 -7.32 10.87
C ALA A 822 -45.32 -7.57 12.30
N LEU A 823 -45.30 -6.55 13.17
CA LEU A 823 -45.83 -6.67 14.54
C LEU A 823 -47.34 -6.96 14.58
N ALA A 824 -48.12 -6.32 13.70
CA ALA A 824 -49.55 -6.61 13.58
C ALA A 824 -49.82 -8.04 13.09
N ASN A 825 -49.06 -8.51 12.10
CA ASN A 825 -49.17 -9.86 11.56
C ASN A 825 -48.70 -10.94 12.56
N TYR A 826 -47.71 -10.64 13.38
CA TYR A 826 -47.25 -11.51 14.47
C TYR A 826 -48.38 -11.86 15.42
N SER A 827 -49.19 -10.87 15.81
CA SER A 827 -50.35 -11.09 16.69
C SER A 827 -51.35 -12.09 16.10
N ALA A 828 -51.53 -12.10 14.77
CA ALA A 828 -52.39 -13.05 14.07
C ALA A 828 -51.76 -14.44 13.92
N ALA A 829 -50.45 -14.51 13.66
CA ALA A 829 -49.68 -15.75 13.55
C ALA A 829 -49.57 -16.49 14.91
N ASN A 830 -49.38 -15.73 15.99
CA ASN A 830 -49.24 -16.24 17.37
C ASN A 830 -50.50 -16.98 17.88
N SER A 831 -51.70 -16.52 17.50
CA SER A 831 -52.96 -17.12 17.97
C SER A 831 -53.08 -18.61 17.57
N GLY A 832 -53.05 -19.54 18.54
CA GLY A 832 -53.18 -20.98 18.29
C GLY A 832 -51.89 -21.73 17.87
N TYR A 833 -50.75 -21.03 17.80
CA TYR A 833 -49.47 -21.57 17.33
C TYR A 833 -48.92 -22.73 18.19
N ASP A 834 -49.07 -22.67 19.52
CA ASP A 834 -48.55 -23.68 20.46
C ASP A 834 -49.02 -25.11 20.15
N SER A 835 -50.22 -25.24 19.56
CA SER A 835 -50.79 -26.54 19.20
C SER A 835 -50.09 -27.21 18.02
N VAL A 836 -49.61 -26.41 17.06
CA VAL A 836 -48.85 -26.90 15.90
C VAL A 836 -47.38 -27.13 16.27
N PHE A 837 -46.85 -26.33 17.20
CA PHE A 837 -45.50 -26.48 17.73
C PHE A 837 -45.30 -27.80 18.50
N GLY A 838 -46.30 -28.27 19.24
CA GLY A 838 -46.24 -29.56 19.94
C GLY A 838 -45.97 -30.76 19.02
N ASP A 839 -46.50 -30.75 17.79
CA ASP A 839 -46.23 -31.78 16.78
C ASP A 839 -44.75 -31.76 16.35
N TYR A 840 -44.15 -30.57 16.22
CA TYR A 840 -42.73 -30.41 15.87
C TYR A 840 -41.78 -30.96 16.94
N VAL A 841 -42.03 -30.65 18.22
CA VAL A 841 -41.21 -31.19 19.32
C VAL A 841 -41.15 -32.72 19.28
N GLN A 842 -42.27 -33.36 18.94
CA GLN A 842 -42.32 -34.82 18.80
C GLN A 842 -41.53 -35.30 17.56
N TYR A 843 -41.68 -34.63 16.41
CA TYR A 843 -40.94 -35.00 15.20
C TYR A 843 -39.42 -34.80 15.31
N THR A 844 -38.97 -33.76 15.99
CA THR A 844 -37.55 -33.49 16.26
C THR A 844 -36.94 -34.62 17.10
N LYS A 845 -37.62 -35.03 18.18
CA LYS A 845 -37.17 -36.15 19.03
C LYS A 845 -37.02 -37.48 18.28
N GLU A 846 -37.87 -37.71 17.28
CA GLU A 846 -37.80 -38.92 16.43
C GLU A 846 -36.70 -38.82 15.34
N MET A 847 -36.33 -37.61 14.92
CA MET A 847 -35.36 -37.38 13.84
C MET A 847 -33.90 -37.48 14.32
N VAL A 848 -33.58 -36.93 15.49
CA VAL A 848 -32.20 -36.78 15.99
C VAL A 848 -31.39 -38.09 15.94
N PRO A 849 -31.90 -39.26 16.40
CA PRO A 849 -31.14 -40.51 16.33
C PRO A 849 -30.81 -40.95 14.89
N ALA A 850 -31.73 -40.72 13.94
CA ALA A 850 -31.54 -41.09 12.54
C ALA A 850 -30.52 -40.16 11.85
N ALA A 851 -30.57 -38.86 12.16
CA ALA A 851 -29.64 -37.87 11.66
C ALA A 851 -28.20 -38.14 12.14
N LEU A 852 -27.99 -38.41 13.44
CA LEU A 852 -26.67 -38.77 13.97
C LEU A 852 -26.10 -40.04 13.32
N THR A 853 -26.95 -41.02 13.05
CA THR A 853 -26.55 -42.26 12.34
C THR A 853 -26.11 -41.97 10.91
N ALA A 854 -26.82 -41.08 10.20
CA ALA A 854 -26.45 -40.68 8.84
C ALA A 854 -25.16 -39.83 8.82
N PHE A 855 -24.98 -38.96 9.81
CA PHE A 855 -23.82 -38.07 9.91
C PHE A 855 -22.53 -38.82 10.21
N MET A 856 -22.62 -39.92 10.98
CA MET A 856 -21.49 -40.81 11.29
C MET A 856 -21.46 -42.09 10.45
N ALA A 857 -22.16 -42.10 9.30
CA ALA A 857 -22.27 -43.31 8.47
C ALA A 857 -20.90 -43.83 8.02
N ASP A 858 -20.73 -45.15 7.98
CA ASP A 858 -19.48 -45.77 7.53
C ASP A 858 -19.14 -45.46 6.06
N GLY A 859 -17.85 -45.53 5.74
CA GLY A 859 -17.35 -45.39 4.38
C GLY A 859 -17.81 -46.55 3.50
N THR A 860 -18.28 -46.24 2.29
CA THR A 860 -18.65 -47.23 1.28
C THR A 860 -17.76 -47.10 0.05
N SER A 861 -17.75 -48.10 -0.83
CA SER A 861 -17.02 -48.01 -2.11
C SER A 861 -17.41 -46.82 -2.98
N SER A 862 -18.65 -46.30 -2.84
CA SER A 862 -19.16 -45.13 -3.56
C SER A 862 -19.01 -43.81 -2.80
N ASN A 863 -18.81 -43.87 -1.48
CA ASN A 863 -18.52 -42.71 -0.64
C ASN A 863 -17.48 -43.11 0.42
N PRO A 864 -16.18 -43.10 0.07
CA PRO A 864 -15.13 -43.58 0.96
C PRO A 864 -14.99 -42.76 2.24
N SER A 865 -15.42 -41.50 2.22
CA SER A 865 -15.39 -40.58 3.37
C SER A 865 -16.51 -40.82 4.37
N GLY A 866 -17.50 -41.67 4.04
CA GLY A 866 -18.66 -41.92 4.89
C GLY A 866 -19.53 -40.67 5.09
N GLY A 867 -20.23 -40.62 6.23
CA GLY A 867 -20.97 -39.44 6.66
C GLY A 867 -20.02 -38.27 7.00
N ALA A 868 -20.51 -37.05 6.82
CA ALA A 868 -19.72 -35.82 6.95
C ALA A 868 -19.05 -35.64 8.33
N GLY A 869 -19.67 -36.16 9.39
CA GLY A 869 -19.16 -36.07 10.76
C GLY A 869 -17.88 -36.85 11.00
N ASN A 870 -17.58 -37.86 10.18
CA ASN A 870 -16.41 -38.72 10.39
C ASN A 870 -15.07 -37.96 10.30
N LYS A 871 -14.99 -36.86 9.53
CA LYS A 871 -13.75 -36.11 9.35
C LYS A 871 -13.22 -35.47 10.64
N TYR A 872 -14.09 -35.28 11.63
CA TYR A 872 -13.75 -34.69 12.92
C TYR A 872 -13.26 -35.71 13.95
N PHE A 873 -13.23 -37.00 13.62
CA PHE A 873 -12.79 -38.07 14.53
C PHE A 873 -11.52 -38.74 14.02
N SER A 874 -10.65 -39.14 14.95
CA SER A 874 -9.72 -40.26 14.71
C SER A 874 -10.34 -41.57 15.13
N CYS A 875 -9.97 -42.64 14.43
CA CYS A 875 -10.47 -43.98 14.67
C CYS A 875 -9.32 -44.92 15.04
N LYS A 876 -9.56 -45.73 16.08
CA LYS A 876 -8.68 -46.83 16.48
C LYS A 876 -9.42 -48.14 16.36
N PHE A 877 -8.91 -49.04 15.52
CA PHE A 877 -9.45 -50.36 15.28
C PHE A 877 -8.66 -51.44 16.01
N VAL A 878 -9.38 -52.34 16.68
CA VAL A 878 -8.83 -53.51 17.38
C VAL A 878 -9.67 -54.74 17.06
N GLU A 879 -9.08 -55.72 16.36
CA GLU A 879 -9.71 -57.04 16.11
C GLU A 879 -9.80 -57.83 17.43
N THR A 880 -11.00 -58.28 17.81
CA THR A 880 -11.25 -58.96 19.10
C THR A 880 -11.40 -60.48 18.95
N ALA A 881 -11.51 -61.01 17.73
CA ALA A 881 -11.60 -62.45 17.45
C ALA A 881 -10.30 -63.02 16.85
N GLY A 882 -9.63 -63.96 17.54
CA GLY A 882 -8.54 -64.78 16.96
C GLY A 882 -7.15 -64.62 17.59
N GLY A 883 -6.99 -63.75 18.58
CA GLY A 883 -5.74 -63.63 19.37
C GLY A 883 -4.61 -62.86 18.68
N GLY A 884 -4.89 -62.15 17.58
CA GLY A 884 -4.00 -61.13 17.01
C GLY A 884 -4.18 -59.81 17.76
N SER A 885 -3.08 -59.15 18.12
CA SER A 885 -3.08 -57.85 18.81
C SER A 885 -2.79 -56.70 17.84
N ASP A 886 -3.31 -56.78 16.62
CA ASP A 886 -3.10 -55.74 15.62
C ASP A 886 -4.02 -54.56 15.94
N THR A 887 -3.41 -53.46 16.35
CA THR A 887 -4.07 -52.18 16.59
C THR A 887 -3.71 -51.26 15.44
N ILE A 888 -4.72 -50.72 14.75
CA ILE A 888 -4.51 -49.79 13.64
C ILE A 888 -5.21 -48.48 14.01
N SER A 889 -4.46 -47.38 13.95
CA SER A 889 -4.98 -46.04 14.19
C SER A 889 -4.98 -45.25 12.88
N TYR A 890 -6.05 -44.50 12.65
CA TYR A 890 -6.19 -43.56 11.54
C TYR A 890 -6.44 -42.17 12.10
N ASP A 891 -5.79 -41.18 11.48
CA ASP A 891 -5.96 -39.79 11.88
C ASP A 891 -7.35 -39.25 11.58
N THR A 892 -8.06 -39.86 10.63
CA THR A 892 -9.42 -39.48 10.24
C THR A 892 -10.29 -40.72 10.05
N CYS A 893 -11.53 -40.67 10.51
CA CYS A 893 -12.55 -41.69 10.26
C CYS A 893 -13.27 -41.44 8.91
N PRO A 894 -14.02 -42.40 8.37
CA PRO A 894 -14.02 -43.83 8.74
C PRO A 894 -12.73 -44.48 8.22
N ILE A 895 -12.33 -45.59 8.84
CA ILE A 895 -11.18 -46.35 8.31
C ILE A 895 -11.56 -47.02 6.98
N PRO A 896 -10.60 -47.33 6.09
CA PRO A 896 -10.91 -47.99 4.82
C PRO A 896 -11.64 -49.32 5.02
N GLN A 897 -12.73 -49.53 4.27
CA GLN A 897 -13.61 -50.70 4.38
C GLN A 897 -12.86 -52.05 4.36
N SER A 898 -11.81 -52.12 3.54
CA SER A 898 -10.94 -53.30 3.39
C SER A 898 -10.25 -53.77 4.68
N GLN A 899 -10.16 -52.92 5.71
CA GLN A 899 -9.56 -53.26 7.00
C GLN A 899 -10.47 -54.13 7.87
N TYR A 900 -11.78 -53.97 7.74
CA TYR A 900 -12.77 -54.67 8.60
C TYR A 900 -13.75 -55.56 7.84
N ASP A 901 -13.83 -55.50 6.51
CA ASP A 901 -14.69 -56.37 5.66
C ASP A 901 -14.52 -57.88 5.92
N TYR A 902 -13.42 -58.28 6.55
CA TYR A 902 -13.01 -59.67 6.76
C TYR A 902 -12.86 -60.06 8.24
N VAL A 903 -13.33 -59.20 9.15
CA VAL A 903 -13.18 -59.37 10.59
C VAL A 903 -14.55 -59.55 11.24
N ASP A 904 -14.76 -60.69 11.89
CA ASP A 904 -16.07 -61.04 12.48
C ASP A 904 -16.30 -60.35 13.85
N ALA A 905 -15.26 -59.87 14.54
CA ALA A 905 -15.45 -59.11 15.78
C ALA A 905 -14.33 -58.08 15.97
N TYR A 906 -14.72 -56.83 16.22
CA TYR A 906 -13.77 -55.74 16.46
C TYR A 906 -14.35 -54.66 17.37
N THR A 907 -13.46 -53.82 17.87
CA THR A 907 -13.82 -52.58 18.56
C THR A 907 -13.25 -51.40 17.78
N MET A 908 -14.12 -50.47 17.38
CA MET A 908 -13.75 -49.16 16.85
C MET A 908 -13.84 -48.15 17.99
N THR A 909 -12.79 -47.38 18.21
CA THR A 909 -12.84 -46.25 19.15
C THR A 909 -12.74 -44.95 18.36
N TYR A 910 -13.77 -44.13 18.47
CA TYR A 910 -13.86 -42.79 17.89
C TYR A 910 -13.34 -41.79 18.93
N THR A 911 -12.42 -40.93 18.53
CA THR A 911 -11.90 -39.83 19.36
C THR A 911 -12.09 -38.52 18.62
N LEU A 912 -12.98 -37.68 19.14
CA LEU A 912 -13.30 -36.36 18.60
C LEU A 912 -12.04 -35.47 18.68
N LYS A 913 -11.63 -34.90 17.55
CA LYS A 913 -10.45 -34.03 17.43
C LYS A 913 -10.82 -32.55 17.38
N ASP A 914 -11.99 -32.25 16.83
CA ASP A 914 -12.48 -30.90 16.61
C ASP A 914 -13.96 -30.86 16.98
N SER A 915 -14.22 -30.42 18.22
CA SER A 915 -15.57 -30.36 18.78
C SER A 915 -16.39 -29.26 18.14
N ASP A 916 -15.78 -28.09 17.97
CA ASP A 916 -16.45 -26.90 17.47
C ASP A 916 -16.85 -27.09 16.00
N GLY A 917 -15.95 -27.63 15.17
CA GLY A 917 -16.26 -27.98 13.79
C GLY A 917 -17.33 -29.08 13.67
N PHE A 918 -17.29 -30.10 14.54
CA PHE A 918 -18.27 -31.19 14.54
C PHE A 918 -19.68 -30.68 14.87
N PHE A 919 -19.83 -29.91 15.95
CA PHE A 919 -21.14 -29.41 16.36
C PHE A 919 -21.63 -28.28 15.46
N SER A 920 -20.74 -27.46 14.89
CA SER A 920 -21.10 -26.45 13.88
C SER A 920 -21.68 -27.10 12.61
N GLU A 921 -21.03 -28.13 12.05
CA GLU A 921 -21.56 -28.82 10.86
C GLU A 921 -22.81 -29.65 11.17
N LEU A 922 -22.90 -30.25 12.36
CA LEU A 922 -24.08 -30.99 12.80
C LEU A 922 -25.30 -30.07 13.00
N SER A 923 -25.09 -28.89 13.59
CA SER A 923 -26.12 -27.87 13.80
C SER A 923 -26.59 -27.28 12.46
N SER A 924 -25.66 -26.87 11.59
CA SER A 924 -25.99 -26.32 10.27
C SER A 924 -26.65 -27.34 9.32
N THR A 925 -26.26 -28.61 9.38
CA THR A 925 -26.80 -29.64 8.47
C THR A 925 -28.15 -30.20 8.95
N TYR A 926 -28.32 -30.41 10.26
CA TYR A 926 -29.48 -31.13 10.81
C TYR A 926 -30.27 -30.36 11.88
N GLY A 927 -29.84 -29.16 12.27
CA GLY A 927 -30.48 -28.37 13.33
C GLY A 927 -30.39 -29.01 14.72
N ILE A 928 -29.34 -29.80 14.98
CA ILE A 928 -29.17 -30.57 16.22
C ILE A 928 -28.20 -29.84 17.13
N ASN A 929 -28.70 -29.37 18.27
CA ASN A 929 -27.91 -28.70 19.31
C ASN A 929 -26.98 -29.69 20.03
N GLU A 930 -25.80 -29.23 20.45
CA GLU A 930 -24.81 -30.04 21.18
C GLU A 930 -25.41 -30.73 22.43
N SER A 931 -26.27 -30.03 23.18
CA SER A 931 -26.95 -30.61 24.36
C SER A 931 -27.87 -31.80 24.06
N TRP A 932 -28.22 -31.99 22.78
CA TRP A 932 -29.02 -33.12 22.31
C TRP A 932 -28.17 -34.34 21.93
N VAL A 933 -26.85 -34.28 22.09
CA VAL A 933 -25.89 -35.32 21.74
C VAL A 933 -25.10 -35.76 22.97
N GLU A 934 -24.90 -37.06 23.13
CA GLU A 934 -23.97 -37.64 24.12
C GLU A 934 -23.07 -38.68 23.45
N PHE A 935 -21.83 -38.85 23.93
CA PHE A 935 -20.91 -39.85 23.38
C PHE A 935 -21.00 -41.15 24.18
N SER A 936 -21.32 -42.25 23.51
CA SER A 936 -21.59 -43.53 24.16
C SER A 936 -20.90 -44.71 23.45
N THR A 937 -21.10 -45.91 23.99
CA THR A 937 -20.67 -47.16 23.35
C THR A 937 -21.87 -47.88 22.75
N VAL A 938 -21.87 -48.06 21.44
CA VAL A 938 -22.90 -48.79 20.72
C VAL A 938 -22.39 -50.19 20.37
N ARG A 939 -23.19 -51.22 20.59
CA ARG A 939 -22.86 -52.61 20.23
C ARG A 939 -23.75 -53.07 19.09
N HIS A 940 -23.13 -53.43 17.97
CA HIS A 940 -23.78 -54.05 16.83
C HIS A 940 -23.52 -55.56 16.85
N TYR A 941 -24.51 -56.33 17.29
CA TYR A 941 -24.43 -57.79 17.37
C TYR A 941 -25.34 -58.46 16.34
N THR A 942 -24.76 -59.20 15.40
CA THR A 942 -25.50 -60.00 14.42
C THR A 942 -25.31 -61.49 14.70
N PRO A 943 -26.35 -62.21 15.16
CA PRO A 943 -26.25 -63.64 15.45
C PRO A 943 -26.12 -64.47 14.17
N CYS A 944 -25.39 -65.59 14.26
CA CYS A 944 -25.28 -66.55 13.17
C CYS A 944 -26.66 -67.19 12.86
N THR A 945 -27.13 -67.03 11.62
CA THR A 945 -28.38 -67.63 11.10
C THR A 945 -28.11 -68.38 9.78
N ALA A 946 -28.97 -69.33 9.42
CA ALA A 946 -28.78 -70.19 8.24
C ALA A 946 -28.74 -69.43 6.90
N SER A 947 -29.19 -68.16 6.85
CA SER A 947 -29.14 -67.29 5.68
C SER A 947 -27.77 -66.65 5.44
N ASN A 948 -26.87 -66.67 6.43
CA ASN A 948 -25.59 -65.93 6.38
C ASN A 948 -24.35 -66.86 6.30
N VAL A 949 -24.54 -68.10 5.83
CA VAL A 949 -23.45 -69.07 5.65
C VAL A 949 -22.69 -68.76 4.36
N GLY A 950 -21.48 -68.17 4.48
CA GLY A 950 -20.60 -67.86 3.35
C GLY A 950 -20.33 -66.38 3.09
N ALA A 951 -20.80 -65.47 3.97
CA ALA A 951 -20.55 -64.03 3.86
C ALA A 951 -19.33 -63.52 4.65
N GLY A 952 -18.70 -64.36 5.49
CA GLY A 952 -17.49 -63.99 6.23
C GLY A 952 -16.27 -64.09 5.32
N GLY A 953 -15.74 -62.96 4.86
CA GLY A 953 -14.55 -62.94 4.00
C GLY A 953 -13.22 -63.04 4.76
N GLY A 954 -13.19 -63.58 5.98
CA GLY A 954 -11.93 -63.88 6.67
C GLY A 954 -11.01 -64.80 5.85
N ARG A 955 -9.68 -64.62 6.00
CA ARG A 955 -8.57 -65.33 5.32
C ARG A 955 -8.52 -66.87 5.50
N ASN A 956 -9.61 -67.50 5.93
CA ASN A 956 -9.76 -68.94 6.12
C ASN A 956 -11.08 -69.42 5.48
N LEU A 957 -10.99 -69.93 4.25
CA LEU A 957 -12.10 -70.48 3.44
C LEU A 957 -12.78 -71.75 4.02
N ASP A 958 -12.63 -72.06 5.30
CA ASP A 958 -13.08 -73.32 5.91
C ASP A 958 -13.90 -73.17 7.22
N LYS A 959 -14.34 -71.95 7.57
CA LYS A 959 -15.19 -71.73 8.77
C LYS A 959 -16.67 -71.48 8.44
N ARG A 960 -17.53 -72.26 9.09
CA ARG A 960 -18.99 -72.23 9.01
C ARG A 960 -19.53 -71.24 10.06
N CYS A 961 -20.04 -70.09 9.61
CA CYS A 961 -20.89 -69.11 10.32
C CYS A 961 -20.44 -68.67 11.73
N THR A 962 -19.69 -67.56 11.80
CA THR A 962 -19.30 -66.84 13.01
C THR A 962 -20.25 -65.65 13.26
N PRO A 963 -20.69 -65.38 14.52
CA PRO A 963 -21.46 -64.17 14.83
C PRO A 963 -20.62 -62.91 14.62
N ILE A 964 -21.23 -61.83 14.11
CA ILE A 964 -20.57 -60.52 14.00
C ILE A 964 -20.80 -59.75 15.30
N ASP A 965 -19.74 -59.28 15.96
CA ASP A 965 -19.82 -58.54 17.22
C ASP A 965 -18.93 -57.30 17.18
N ILE A 966 -19.54 -56.14 16.98
CA ILE A 966 -18.86 -54.86 16.76
C ILE A 966 -19.20 -53.91 17.92
N TYR A 967 -18.18 -53.21 18.43
CA TYR A 967 -18.33 -52.18 19.45
C TYR A 967 -17.77 -50.86 18.95
N ASP A 968 -18.64 -49.85 18.84
CA ASP A 968 -18.26 -48.48 18.51
C ASP A 968 -18.25 -47.65 19.79
N VAL A 969 -17.05 -47.34 20.26
CA VAL A 969 -16.80 -46.64 21.52
C VAL A 969 -16.56 -45.16 21.22
N GLY A 970 -17.29 -44.27 21.89
CA GLY A 970 -17.13 -42.82 21.74
C GLY A 970 -17.85 -42.25 20.50
N ILE A 971 -18.85 -42.96 19.99
CA ILE A 971 -19.69 -42.49 18.87
C ILE A 971 -20.84 -41.61 19.40
N PRO A 972 -21.22 -40.51 18.70
CA PRO A 972 -22.32 -39.65 19.15
C PRO A 972 -23.68 -40.34 19.03
N VAL A 973 -24.48 -40.24 20.08
CA VAL A 973 -25.87 -40.72 20.17
C VAL A 973 -26.78 -39.64 20.73
N SER A 974 -28.09 -39.77 20.55
CA SER A 974 -29.06 -38.78 21.05
C SER A 974 -29.09 -38.76 22.58
N SER A 975 -28.99 -37.56 23.18
CA SER A 975 -29.21 -37.36 24.61
C SER A 975 -30.68 -37.57 24.95
N GLY A 976 -30.96 -38.16 26.12
CA GLY A 976 -32.34 -38.41 26.56
C GLY A 976 -33.17 -37.16 26.88
N ASN A 977 -32.57 -35.96 26.82
CA ASN A 977 -33.12 -34.68 27.27
C ASN A 977 -33.20 -33.63 26.15
N ILE A 978 -33.87 -33.97 25.04
CA ILE A 978 -34.13 -33.00 23.97
C ILE A 978 -35.23 -32.01 24.41
N VAL A 979 -34.84 -30.75 24.60
CA VAL A 979 -35.74 -29.62 24.85
C VAL A 979 -35.72 -28.72 23.61
N VAL A 980 -36.90 -28.42 23.06
CA VAL A 980 -37.07 -27.60 21.86
C VAL A 980 -37.83 -26.34 22.25
N SER A 981 -37.21 -25.18 22.10
CA SER A 981 -37.77 -23.87 22.51
C SER A 981 -38.95 -23.45 21.62
N ASN A 982 -39.89 -22.64 22.11
CA ASN A 982 -41.03 -22.20 21.28
C ASN A 982 -40.73 -20.81 20.67
N PRO A 983 -40.72 -20.63 19.32
CA PRO A 983 -40.38 -19.36 18.68
C PRO A 983 -41.28 -18.19 19.07
N LYS A 984 -42.54 -18.50 19.40
CA LYS A 984 -43.49 -17.53 19.96
C LYS A 984 -42.95 -16.89 21.24
N ASP A 985 -42.41 -17.67 22.16
CA ASP A 985 -42.02 -17.18 23.48
C ASP A 985 -40.79 -16.25 23.36
N ILE A 986 -39.95 -16.54 22.37
CA ILE A 986 -38.74 -15.78 22.05
C ILE A 986 -39.08 -14.43 21.39
N ILE A 987 -39.91 -14.42 20.33
CA ILE A 987 -40.34 -13.18 19.68
C ILE A 987 -41.15 -12.31 20.64
N THR A 988 -41.97 -12.93 21.50
CA THR A 988 -42.70 -12.19 22.57
C THR A 988 -41.74 -11.51 23.54
N SER A 989 -40.61 -12.14 23.85
CA SER A 989 -39.60 -11.59 24.76
C SER A 989 -38.76 -10.48 24.12
N ALA A 990 -38.61 -10.49 22.79
CA ALA A 990 -37.91 -9.47 22.01
C ALA A 990 -38.75 -8.20 21.69
N LEU A 991 -40.07 -8.21 21.97
CA LEU A 991 -40.96 -7.07 21.68
C LEU A 991 -40.47 -5.71 22.23
N PRO A 992 -39.89 -5.60 23.44
CA PRO A 992 -39.35 -4.33 23.94
C PRO A 992 -38.22 -3.78 23.06
N THR A 993 -37.32 -4.64 22.59
CA THR A 993 -36.18 -4.32 21.71
C THR A 993 -36.65 -3.84 20.35
N ILE A 994 -37.71 -4.45 19.81
CA ILE A 994 -38.35 -4.00 18.57
C ILE A 994 -38.97 -2.60 18.74
N GLY A 995 -39.52 -2.30 19.92
CA GLY A 995 -40.00 -0.95 20.27
C GLY A 995 -38.88 0.10 20.26
N THR A 996 -37.67 -0.26 20.68
CA THR A 996 -36.49 0.62 20.56
C THR A 996 -36.11 0.85 19.11
N LEU A 997 -36.13 -0.18 18.26
CA LEU A 997 -35.88 -0.03 16.82
C LEU A 997 -36.89 0.91 16.16
N GLN A 998 -38.17 0.81 16.50
CA GLN A 998 -39.20 1.77 16.03
C GLN A 998 -38.86 3.21 16.44
N ASN A 999 -38.42 3.43 17.67
CA ASN A 999 -38.00 4.76 18.14
C ASN A 999 -36.76 5.26 17.40
N THR A 1000 -35.79 4.38 17.08
CA THR A 1000 -34.60 4.73 16.30
C THR A 1000 -34.96 5.14 14.88
N ILE A 1001 -35.85 4.39 14.21
CA ILE A 1001 -36.36 4.75 12.87
C ILE A 1001 -37.01 6.14 12.90
N ILE A 1002 -37.90 6.38 13.86
CA ILE A 1002 -38.59 7.67 14.00
C ILE A 1002 -37.59 8.79 14.31
N ALA A 1003 -36.63 8.55 15.20
CA ALA A 1003 -35.61 9.53 15.55
C ALA A 1003 -34.76 9.92 14.34
N ARG A 1004 -34.18 8.95 13.63
CA ARG A 1004 -33.37 9.22 12.43
C ARG A 1004 -34.17 9.84 11.30
N GLN A 1005 -35.43 9.47 11.15
CA GLN A 1005 -36.35 10.12 10.22
C GLN A 1005 -36.60 11.59 10.61
N MET A 1006 -36.73 11.91 11.90
CA MET A 1006 -36.79 13.29 12.40
C MET A 1006 -35.49 14.04 12.14
N ASP A 1007 -34.33 13.42 12.36
CA ASP A 1007 -33.03 14.04 12.13
C ASP A 1007 -32.82 14.36 10.65
N LEU A 1008 -33.19 13.46 9.73
CA LEU A 1008 -33.17 13.74 8.29
C LEU A 1008 -34.15 14.85 7.89
N SER A 1009 -35.35 14.92 8.49
CA SER A 1009 -36.32 15.99 8.20
C SER A 1009 -35.98 17.34 8.80
N THR A 1010 -35.09 17.38 9.80
CA THR A 1010 -34.66 18.60 10.48
C THR A 1010 -33.21 18.95 10.16
N SER A 1011 -32.60 18.25 9.20
CA SER A 1011 -31.19 18.37 8.80
C SER A 1011 -30.20 18.27 9.97
N LYS A 1012 -30.52 17.44 10.98
CA LYS A 1012 -29.71 17.20 12.19
C LYS A 1012 -28.87 15.93 12.14
N TRP A 1013 -28.86 15.25 11.00
CA TRP A 1013 -28.00 14.10 10.75
C TRP A 1013 -26.84 14.54 9.87
N TYR A 1014 -25.62 14.48 10.41
CA TYR A 1014 -24.43 14.99 9.74
C TYR A 1014 -23.65 13.92 8.97
N GLY A 1015 -24.09 12.65 9.02
CA GLY A 1015 -23.48 11.52 8.32
C GLY A 1015 -24.23 11.16 7.03
N ALA A 1016 -23.76 10.15 6.29
CA ALA A 1016 -24.46 9.69 5.10
C ALA A 1016 -25.84 9.11 5.45
N SER A 1017 -26.89 9.56 4.76
CA SER A 1017 -28.26 9.05 4.94
C SER A 1017 -28.40 7.59 4.51
N ASP A 1018 -27.59 7.15 3.55
CA ASP A 1018 -27.50 5.75 3.13
C ASP A 1018 -27.09 4.84 4.30
N ASP A 1019 -26.13 5.24 5.13
CA ASP A 1019 -25.66 4.41 6.24
C ASP A 1019 -26.77 4.12 7.27
N ILE A 1020 -27.69 5.07 7.49
CA ILE A 1020 -28.88 4.83 8.30
C ILE A 1020 -29.74 3.73 7.68
N LEU A 1021 -30.03 3.85 6.38
CA LEU A 1021 -30.91 2.96 5.65
C LEU A 1021 -30.33 1.54 5.57
N GLN A 1022 -29.06 1.43 5.20
CA GLN A 1022 -28.31 0.18 5.14
C GLN A 1022 -28.38 -0.53 6.49
N THR A 1023 -28.07 0.17 7.57
CA THR A 1023 -28.05 -0.39 8.93
C THR A 1023 -29.44 -0.82 9.42
N ILE A 1024 -30.46 0.02 9.26
CA ILE A 1024 -31.82 -0.25 9.79
C ILE A 1024 -32.56 -1.33 8.97
N SER A 1025 -32.29 -1.43 7.68
CA SER A 1025 -32.97 -2.39 6.80
C SER A 1025 -32.79 -3.84 7.26
N MET A 1026 -31.58 -4.20 7.70
CA MET A 1026 -31.19 -5.56 8.10
C MET A 1026 -32.11 -6.13 9.19
N PRO A 1027 -32.23 -5.53 10.39
CA PRO A 1027 -33.11 -6.06 11.43
C PRO A 1027 -34.60 -6.01 11.04
N VAL A 1028 -35.05 -5.02 10.28
CA VAL A 1028 -36.46 -4.92 9.84
C VAL A 1028 -36.82 -6.09 8.92
N PHE A 1029 -35.97 -6.38 7.94
CA PHE A 1029 -36.18 -7.47 6.99
C PHE A 1029 -36.19 -8.85 7.68
N LEU A 1030 -35.31 -9.04 8.67
CA LEU A 1030 -35.28 -10.27 9.45
C LEU A 1030 -36.59 -10.49 10.23
N ILE A 1031 -37.10 -9.44 10.89
CA ILE A 1031 -38.35 -9.51 11.67
C ILE A 1031 -39.54 -9.84 10.76
N VAL A 1032 -39.63 -9.21 9.59
CA VAL A 1032 -40.69 -9.49 8.60
C VAL A 1032 -40.65 -10.96 8.17
N GLN A 1033 -39.48 -11.50 7.86
CA GLN A 1033 -39.33 -12.90 7.46
C GLN A 1033 -39.73 -13.88 8.57
N ALA A 1034 -39.33 -13.64 9.81
CA ALA A 1034 -39.65 -14.50 10.94
C ALA A 1034 -41.17 -14.59 11.17
N VAL A 1035 -41.87 -13.46 11.11
CA VAL A 1035 -43.33 -13.41 11.28
C VAL A 1035 -44.08 -14.11 10.14
N GLN A 1036 -43.64 -13.92 8.90
CA GLN A 1036 -44.25 -14.60 7.75
C GLN A 1036 -44.09 -16.12 7.85
N SER A 1037 -42.90 -16.58 8.26
CA SER A 1037 -42.62 -18.00 8.47
C SER A 1037 -43.55 -18.60 9.53
N MET A 1038 -43.76 -17.91 10.66
CA MET A 1038 -44.72 -18.34 11.69
C MET A 1038 -46.16 -18.45 11.17
N ALA A 1039 -46.58 -17.50 10.33
CA ALA A 1039 -47.92 -17.50 9.74
C ALA A 1039 -48.12 -18.68 8.77
N GLU A 1040 -47.07 -19.04 8.02
CA GLU A 1040 -47.10 -20.17 7.08
C GLU A 1040 -47.15 -21.53 7.79
N VAL A 1041 -46.37 -21.72 8.87
CA VAL A 1041 -46.45 -22.94 9.72
C VAL A 1041 -47.87 -23.18 10.20
N LYS A 1042 -48.53 -22.14 10.70
CA LYS A 1042 -49.91 -22.22 11.19
C LYS A 1042 -50.88 -22.64 10.08
N LYS A 1043 -50.74 -22.05 8.88
CA LYS A 1043 -51.58 -22.38 7.71
C LYS A 1043 -51.40 -23.84 7.25
N VAL A 1044 -50.16 -24.34 7.25
CA VAL A 1044 -49.83 -25.73 6.87
C VAL A 1044 -50.32 -26.74 7.92
N GLY A 1045 -50.19 -26.41 9.20
CA GLY A 1045 -50.60 -27.25 10.33
C GLY A 1045 -52.10 -27.61 10.34
N GLU A 1046 -52.93 -26.79 9.69
CA GLU A 1046 -54.39 -26.92 9.66
C GLU A 1046 -54.94 -27.71 8.44
N GLN A 1047 -54.15 -28.00 7.39
CA GLN A 1047 -54.72 -28.42 6.08
C GLN A 1047 -54.20 -29.70 5.38
N GLU A 1048 -53.11 -30.38 5.78
CA GLU A 1048 -52.62 -31.57 5.03
C GLU A 1048 -52.25 -32.82 5.86
N ALA A 1049 -52.19 -33.98 5.16
CA ALA A 1049 -51.96 -35.32 5.72
C ALA A 1049 -50.53 -35.54 6.26
N ALA A 1050 -50.42 -36.40 7.28
CA ALA A 1050 -49.32 -36.51 8.25
C ALA A 1050 -47.88 -36.53 7.69
N ASP A 1051 -47.62 -37.12 6.54
CA ASP A 1051 -46.24 -37.27 6.03
C ASP A 1051 -45.71 -36.03 5.29
N LYS A 1052 -46.57 -35.31 4.56
CA LYS A 1052 -46.21 -33.98 4.00
C LYS A 1052 -46.17 -32.90 5.08
N LYS A 1053 -47.03 -33.06 6.10
CA LYS A 1053 -47.07 -32.20 7.29
C LYS A 1053 -45.73 -32.20 8.04
N ARG A 1054 -45.03 -33.35 8.12
CA ARG A 1054 -43.73 -33.47 8.82
C ARG A 1054 -42.59 -32.71 8.13
N ALA A 1055 -42.40 -32.90 6.82
CA ALA A 1055 -41.28 -32.29 6.10
C ALA A 1055 -41.40 -30.76 6.01
N LEU A 1056 -42.60 -30.25 5.69
CA LEU A 1056 -42.82 -28.82 5.52
C LEU A 1056 -42.81 -28.07 6.86
N ILE A 1057 -43.30 -28.68 7.96
CA ILE A 1057 -43.18 -28.10 9.31
C ILE A 1057 -41.72 -28.09 9.78
N LEU A 1058 -40.94 -29.14 9.48
CA LEU A 1058 -39.52 -29.19 9.86
C LEU A 1058 -38.67 -28.17 9.07
N GLU A 1059 -38.97 -27.94 7.79
CA GLU A 1059 -38.28 -26.95 6.96
C GLU A 1059 -38.56 -25.52 7.43
N ILE A 1060 -39.85 -25.16 7.60
CA ILE A 1060 -40.22 -23.81 8.00
C ILE A 1060 -39.80 -23.52 9.45
N LEU A 1061 -39.91 -24.50 10.35
CA LEU A 1061 -39.43 -24.32 11.71
C LEU A 1061 -37.89 -24.36 11.77
N GLY A 1062 -37.20 -25.13 10.94
CA GLY A 1062 -35.74 -25.10 10.85
C GLY A 1062 -35.20 -23.70 10.54
N ILE A 1063 -35.85 -22.96 9.63
CA ILE A 1063 -35.55 -21.55 9.36
C ILE A 1063 -35.78 -20.72 10.63
N VAL A 1064 -36.95 -20.84 11.27
CA VAL A 1064 -37.26 -20.08 12.49
C VAL A 1064 -36.32 -20.42 13.67
N PHE A 1065 -35.84 -21.66 13.76
CA PHE A 1065 -34.98 -22.17 14.83
C PHE A 1065 -33.50 -21.89 14.63
N ALA A 1066 -33.03 -21.73 13.40
CA ALA A 1066 -31.67 -21.28 13.12
C ALA A 1066 -31.36 -19.94 13.80
N PHE A 1067 -32.37 -19.08 13.98
CA PHE A 1067 -32.23 -17.75 14.57
C PHE A 1067 -32.45 -17.69 16.09
N ILE A 1068 -32.88 -18.79 16.72
CA ILE A 1068 -33.26 -18.82 18.14
C ILE A 1068 -32.08 -18.72 19.12
N PRO A 1069 -30.92 -19.37 18.89
CA PRO A 1069 -29.76 -19.21 19.75
C PRO A 1069 -29.34 -17.73 19.92
N PHE A 1070 -29.56 -16.91 18.90
CA PHE A 1070 -29.17 -15.48 18.86
C PHE A 1070 -30.14 -14.53 19.57
N LEU A 1071 -31.36 -14.99 19.88
CA LEU A 1071 -32.38 -14.17 20.54
C LEU A 1071 -32.37 -14.32 22.08
N ASP A 1072 -31.66 -15.32 22.58
CA ASP A 1072 -31.57 -15.60 24.02
C ASP A 1072 -30.72 -14.56 24.77
N ASP A 1073 -29.72 -13.97 24.09
CA ASP A 1073 -28.88 -12.88 24.61
C ASP A 1073 -29.65 -11.55 24.82
N LEU A 1074 -30.83 -11.40 24.21
CA LEU A 1074 -31.65 -10.18 24.32
C LEU A 1074 -32.73 -10.28 25.41
N ALA A 1075 -32.96 -11.44 26.02
CA ALA A 1075 -34.00 -11.64 27.04
C ALA A 1075 -33.58 -12.63 28.15
N PRO A 1076 -33.23 -12.19 29.37
CA PRO A 1076 -32.60 -13.04 30.40
C PRO A 1076 -33.56 -13.99 31.15
N ALA A 1077 -34.68 -14.44 30.56
CA ALA A 1077 -35.76 -15.08 31.33
C ALA A 1077 -36.50 -16.24 30.64
N ILE A 1078 -35.84 -17.05 29.81
CA ILE A 1078 -36.41 -18.32 29.36
C ILE A 1078 -35.69 -19.48 30.06
N GLU A 1079 -36.27 -19.98 31.17
CA GLU A 1079 -35.79 -21.18 31.87
C GLU A 1079 -35.86 -22.40 30.93
N GLY A 1080 -34.72 -22.81 30.37
CA GLY A 1080 -34.60 -24.01 29.53
C GLY A 1080 -33.53 -23.99 28.43
N LEU A 1081 -32.84 -22.87 28.20
CA LEU A 1081 -31.84 -22.69 27.14
C LEU A 1081 -30.38 -22.74 27.65
N ASP A 1082 -30.06 -23.63 28.58
CA ASP A 1082 -28.69 -23.76 29.13
C ASP A 1082 -27.73 -24.53 28.18
N GLY A 1083 -27.80 -24.27 26.87
CA GLY A 1083 -27.22 -25.09 25.80
C GLY A 1083 -26.31 -24.33 24.85
N VAL A 1084 -25.09 -24.04 25.32
CA VAL A 1084 -23.83 -23.81 24.56
C VAL A 1084 -23.99 -23.02 23.25
N PHE A 1085 -24.17 -21.71 23.38
CA PHE A 1085 -23.57 -20.68 22.52
C PHE A 1085 -23.39 -19.46 23.43
N GLU A 1086 -22.25 -19.35 24.13
CA GLU A 1086 -21.82 -18.04 24.62
C GLU A 1086 -21.34 -17.26 23.39
N ILE A 1087 -22.27 -16.69 22.62
CA ILE A 1087 -21.92 -15.49 21.85
C ILE A 1087 -21.70 -14.44 22.93
N LEU A 1088 -20.50 -13.87 22.99
CA LEU A 1088 -20.16 -12.81 23.92
C LEU A 1088 -21.26 -11.75 23.83
N ALA A 1089 -22.12 -11.67 24.84
CA ALA A 1089 -23.20 -10.70 24.88
C ALA A 1089 -22.64 -9.29 24.60
N ALA A 1090 -22.77 -8.85 23.35
CA ALA A 1090 -22.33 -7.57 22.85
C ALA A 1090 -23.32 -6.50 23.32
N ALA A 1091 -23.37 -6.26 24.62
CA ALA A 1091 -24.15 -5.19 25.19
C ALA A 1091 -23.42 -3.85 24.93
N GLY A 1092 -23.52 -3.34 23.69
CA GLY A 1092 -23.32 -1.92 23.37
C GLY A 1092 -21.98 -1.49 22.78
N ASN A 1093 -21.28 -2.35 22.05
CA ASN A 1093 -20.08 -1.95 21.32
C ASN A 1093 -20.21 -2.27 19.82
N THR A 1094 -20.27 -1.22 18.99
CA THR A 1094 -20.32 -1.30 17.52
C THR A 1094 -19.17 -2.15 16.96
N ALA A 1095 -17.96 -2.05 17.55
CA ALA A 1095 -16.81 -2.84 17.12
C ALA A 1095 -16.96 -4.35 17.36
N LEU A 1096 -17.68 -4.75 18.42
CA LEU A 1096 -17.94 -6.17 18.69
C LEU A 1096 -19.00 -6.73 17.74
N ALA A 1097 -20.01 -5.93 17.40
CA ALA A 1097 -21.01 -6.32 16.40
C ALA A 1097 -20.38 -6.55 15.02
N ILE A 1098 -19.43 -5.70 14.61
CA ILE A 1098 -18.68 -5.88 13.36
C ILE A 1098 -17.86 -7.17 13.40
N GLN A 1099 -17.19 -7.47 14.51
CA GLN A 1099 -16.45 -8.72 14.67
C GLN A 1099 -17.38 -9.95 14.58
N GLY A 1100 -18.59 -9.87 15.16
CA GLY A 1100 -19.62 -10.90 15.03
C GLY A 1100 -20.06 -11.11 13.59
N ILE A 1101 -20.29 -10.03 12.84
CA ILE A 1101 -20.66 -10.06 11.42
C ILE A 1101 -19.55 -10.69 10.56
N ILE A 1102 -18.29 -10.35 10.83
CA ILE A 1102 -17.15 -10.92 10.10
C ILE A 1102 -17.00 -12.41 10.39
N ALA A 1103 -17.24 -12.83 11.64
CA ALA A 1103 -17.14 -14.22 12.05
C ALA A 1103 -18.29 -15.09 11.52
N ASP A 1104 -19.50 -14.54 11.48
CA ASP A 1104 -20.70 -15.17 10.92
C ASP A 1104 -21.57 -14.13 10.20
N PRO A 1105 -21.42 -13.97 8.87
CA PRO A 1105 -22.19 -13.00 8.09
C PRO A 1105 -23.70 -13.19 8.16
N SER A 1106 -24.18 -14.41 8.46
CA SER A 1106 -25.61 -14.70 8.59
C SER A 1106 -26.22 -14.17 9.89
N SER A 1107 -25.37 -13.88 10.90
CA SER A 1107 -25.78 -13.27 12.18
C SER A 1107 -26.00 -11.76 12.07
N ALA A 1108 -25.63 -11.14 10.95
CA ALA A 1108 -25.52 -9.68 10.83
C ALA A 1108 -26.76 -8.86 11.18
N PRO A 1109 -28.00 -9.26 10.81
CA PRO A 1109 -29.18 -8.52 11.24
C PRO A 1109 -29.33 -8.45 12.77
N MET A 1110 -28.85 -9.44 13.51
CA MET A 1110 -28.94 -9.50 14.97
C MET A 1110 -27.81 -8.76 15.66
N GLU A 1111 -26.58 -8.83 15.14
CA GLU A 1111 -25.46 -8.02 15.61
C GLU A 1111 -25.76 -6.52 15.46
N ILE A 1112 -26.33 -6.14 14.30
CA ILE A 1112 -26.79 -4.77 14.06
C ILE A 1112 -27.96 -4.41 14.98
N LEU A 1113 -28.93 -5.31 15.20
CA LEU A 1113 -30.05 -5.05 16.11
C LEU A 1113 -29.57 -4.83 17.56
N GLY A 1114 -28.65 -5.66 18.04
CA GLY A 1114 -28.05 -5.54 19.36
C GLY A 1114 -27.30 -4.23 19.51
N ALA A 1115 -26.48 -3.88 18.51
CA ALA A 1115 -25.78 -2.62 18.46
C ALA A 1115 -26.73 -1.41 18.44
N LEU A 1116 -27.81 -1.43 17.67
CA LEU A 1116 -28.79 -0.33 17.60
C LEU A 1116 -29.62 -0.15 18.88
N THR A 1117 -29.77 -1.19 19.69
CA THR A 1117 -30.72 -1.20 20.82
C THR A 1117 -30.06 -1.21 22.19
N ALA A 1118 -28.74 -1.42 22.27
CA ALA A 1118 -27.98 -1.27 23.49
C ALA A 1118 -27.94 0.20 23.96
N GLY A 1119 -28.15 0.45 25.26
CA GLY A 1119 -28.36 1.81 25.78
C GLY A 1119 -27.27 2.82 25.41
N GLY A 1120 -27.68 3.97 24.86
CA GLY A 1120 -26.82 5.06 24.39
C GLY A 1120 -27.37 5.62 23.05
N ALA A 1121 -27.18 6.90 22.78
CA ALA A 1121 -27.46 7.43 21.43
C ALA A 1121 -26.34 6.95 20.49
N ARG A 1122 -26.70 6.55 19.28
CA ARG A 1122 -25.73 6.21 18.21
C ARG A 1122 -25.43 7.45 17.39
N ASN A 1123 -24.16 7.67 17.11
CA ASN A 1123 -23.70 8.78 16.28
C ASN A 1123 -23.52 8.32 14.82
N GLU A 1124 -23.12 9.24 13.97
CA GLU A 1124 -22.89 9.06 12.54
C GLU A 1124 -21.87 7.94 12.27
N LYS A 1125 -20.75 7.94 13.01
CA LYS A 1125 -19.69 6.91 12.93
C LYS A 1125 -20.21 5.50 13.22
N ASP A 1126 -21.07 5.35 14.25
CA ASP A 1126 -21.63 4.05 14.61
C ASP A 1126 -22.46 3.45 13.46
N PHE A 1127 -23.22 4.29 12.76
CA PHE A 1127 -24.03 3.86 11.61
C PHE A 1127 -23.17 3.58 10.37
N GLU A 1128 -22.14 4.38 10.12
CA GLU A 1128 -21.17 4.16 9.04
C GLU A 1128 -20.46 2.80 9.19
N ASP A 1129 -20.00 2.49 10.40
CA ASP A 1129 -19.28 1.26 10.71
C ASP A 1129 -20.17 0.01 10.51
N MET A 1130 -21.43 0.07 10.98
CA MET A 1130 -22.40 -1.01 10.78
C MET A 1130 -22.84 -1.16 9.31
N ALA A 1131 -23.01 -0.06 8.59
CA ALA A 1131 -23.35 -0.06 7.17
C ALA A 1131 -22.21 -0.66 6.33
N THR A 1132 -20.96 -0.34 6.68
CA THR A 1132 -19.77 -0.91 6.05
C THR A 1132 -19.68 -2.42 6.28
N ALA A 1133 -19.91 -2.88 7.51
CA ALA A 1133 -19.97 -4.31 7.81
C ALA A 1133 -21.07 -5.02 7.03
N ARG A 1134 -22.27 -4.41 6.88
CA ARG A 1134 -23.35 -4.94 6.03
C ARG A 1134 -22.91 -5.04 4.57
N ARG A 1135 -22.29 -4.00 4.01
CA ARG A 1135 -21.85 -3.95 2.61
C ARG A 1135 -20.82 -5.05 2.28
N GLY A 1136 -20.09 -5.55 3.27
CA GLY A 1136 -19.16 -6.67 3.15
C GLY A 1136 -19.80 -8.07 3.06
N ILE A 1137 -21.12 -8.20 3.26
CA ILE A 1137 -21.82 -9.50 3.24
C ILE A 1137 -22.12 -9.90 1.79
N SER A 1138 -21.71 -11.12 1.40
CA SER A 1138 -21.94 -11.62 0.04
C SER A 1138 -23.42 -11.93 -0.22
N THR A 1139 -23.87 -11.86 -1.48
CA THR A 1139 -25.24 -12.23 -1.86
C THR A 1139 -25.58 -13.67 -1.47
N ASP A 1140 -24.62 -14.59 -1.62
CA ASP A 1140 -24.78 -16.01 -1.23
C ASP A 1140 -24.99 -16.17 0.28
N ASP A 1141 -24.38 -15.30 1.10
CA ASP A 1141 -24.57 -15.29 2.55
C ASP A 1141 -25.92 -14.66 2.95
N LEU A 1142 -26.40 -13.65 2.21
CA LEU A 1142 -27.75 -13.09 2.41
C LEU A 1142 -28.85 -14.11 2.07
N THR A 1143 -28.67 -14.94 1.04
CA THR A 1143 -29.61 -16.03 0.70
C THR A 1143 -29.73 -17.05 1.85
N LYS A 1144 -28.67 -17.26 2.65
CA LYS A 1144 -28.70 -18.16 3.82
C LYS A 1144 -29.61 -17.63 4.94
N ILE A 1145 -29.84 -16.31 5.00
CA ILE A 1145 -30.77 -15.70 5.97
C ILE A 1145 -32.21 -16.04 5.58
N GLY A 1146 -32.55 -15.93 4.29
CA GLY A 1146 -33.76 -16.55 3.72
C GLY A 1146 -34.38 -15.76 2.57
N THR A 1147 -35.30 -16.42 1.86
CA THR A 1147 -35.79 -15.94 0.56
C THR A 1147 -36.64 -14.67 0.63
N THR A 1148 -37.34 -14.44 1.76
CA THR A 1148 -38.11 -13.20 1.94
C THR A 1148 -37.17 -12.03 2.19
N PHE A 1149 -36.15 -12.24 3.02
CA PHE A 1149 -35.10 -11.28 3.31
C PHE A 1149 -34.37 -10.86 2.04
N GLU A 1150 -33.85 -11.84 1.30
CA GLU A 1150 -33.14 -11.63 0.03
C GLU A 1150 -33.96 -10.79 -0.96
N LYS A 1151 -35.26 -11.10 -1.11
CA LYS A 1151 -36.14 -10.35 -1.99
C LYS A 1151 -36.27 -8.89 -1.55
N MET A 1152 -36.55 -8.64 -0.27
CA MET A 1152 -36.71 -7.28 0.26
C MET A 1152 -35.41 -6.49 0.17
N ASP A 1153 -34.27 -7.16 0.39
CA ASP A 1153 -32.95 -6.56 0.25
C ASP A 1153 -32.67 -6.11 -1.18
N SER A 1154 -32.94 -6.99 -2.16
CA SER A 1154 -32.79 -6.66 -3.57
C SER A 1154 -33.71 -5.52 -4.00
N ASP A 1155 -34.98 -5.53 -3.56
CA ASP A 1155 -35.94 -4.47 -3.87
C ASP A 1155 -35.51 -3.13 -3.25
N PHE A 1156 -34.91 -3.17 -2.05
CA PHE A 1156 -34.38 -2.00 -1.33
C PHE A 1156 -33.11 -1.43 -1.98
N GLN A 1157 -32.11 -2.25 -2.27
CA GLN A 1157 -30.86 -1.83 -2.91
C GLN A 1157 -31.11 -1.17 -4.29
N ALA A 1158 -32.12 -1.61 -5.01
CA ALA A 1158 -32.49 -1.02 -6.30
C ALA A 1158 -32.98 0.43 -6.21
N ILE A 1159 -33.35 0.91 -5.03
CA ILE A 1159 -33.90 2.26 -4.81
C ILE A 1159 -32.85 3.22 -4.26
N ILE A 1160 -32.04 2.73 -3.31
CA ILE A 1160 -31.04 3.56 -2.62
C ILE A 1160 -29.73 3.70 -3.42
N LYS A 1161 -29.51 2.85 -4.43
CA LYS A 1161 -28.36 2.95 -5.33
C LYS A 1161 -28.49 4.20 -6.20
N ARG A 1162 -27.83 5.28 -5.80
CA ARG A 1162 -27.68 6.48 -6.63
C ARG A 1162 -26.77 6.12 -7.80
N ASP A 1163 -27.32 6.08 -9.02
CA ASP A 1163 -26.49 6.20 -10.22
C ASP A 1163 -25.80 7.57 -10.13
N CYS A 1164 -24.49 7.61 -9.90
CA CYS A 1164 -23.70 8.83 -10.05
C CYS A 1164 -23.87 9.34 -11.48
N LYS A 1165 -24.80 10.28 -11.66
CA LYS A 1165 -24.90 11.08 -12.86
C LYS A 1165 -24.41 12.48 -12.53
N LEU A 1166 -23.15 12.69 -12.91
CA LEU A 1166 -22.46 13.92 -13.29
C LEU A 1166 -22.89 15.21 -12.57
#